data_AF-Q63PW4-F1
#
_entry.id   AF-Q63PW4-F1
#
_cell.length_a   1.000
_cell.length_b   1.000
_cell.length_c   1.000
_cell.angle_alpha   90.00
_cell.angle_beta   90.00
_cell.angle_gamma   90.00
#
_symmetry.space_group_name_H-M   'P 1'
#
loop_
_entity.id
_entity.type
_entity.pdbx_description
1 polymer ?
#
loop_
_entity_poly.entity_id
_entity_poly.type
_entity_poly.pdbx_seq_one_letter_code
_entity_poly.pdbx_strand_id
1 'polypeptide(L)'
;MIEKIDIKSFGCFSDFAWNAEVRDHGNNVAKFKKMNVIYGRNYSGKTTLSRIIRSLETGSISPRYASPSFSITISGAVITNNNIPAQGHDIRVYNKDFVDEHLAFLRDEQGHISPFAVLGSKNKEIEVEIDKLEDELGSVENKTGLRHSYQEKKKAHADKKKAAQDAQDELDKKIFDKANKNPTGIKHNSLYKDANYDVRKLKLDIKTVQDKKIAPLDDADRSSKVKLLSEVALPDIEKRLSFNSSLPALAKSTVELITKKIKPSAPIQELLNDAILQNWVKSGIPLHEATRETCGFCGSPLPADLWKRLGDHFNQESQDLEKDLDSVLTKISNEKTRIKNVVTVDRKNFYSANQATFDNLKADLDDAINNHEKSLQSLEDELNARKKDIFTERSTIDVQDNTVSISQKVSLVNELIERNNKTTTSLEEDQKIARNELRLSEISQFTIDIDLAGEEKKIKALEDQITKAKDELDAVEAEGKKRVDRVKELRTQLRDEKRGAEQVNQYLGHFLGHGGLSLSAVEEANTATYRFQILRGDQAAYNLSEGECSLVAFCYFLAKLEDIETKGKKLIIYIDDPISSLDSNHIFFVFSLIENYITKPIEDANGKTILDGNGRPTYRYEQLFISTHNLEFLKYLKRLTKPAKDSESFLITRKQSSSAIGLMPTYLRNYITELNYLFGEIYCCSDANNANSHYHSFYNFGNNLRKFLESFLFFKYPFSISDRTDHDKRIKMFFHDGTNSQAFVERLTNEFSHLGEFIDRGAQPIDCAEIAAVAKFVLKRIRDNDKEQFDHFLLSIERTDPFAQP
;
A
#
# COMPACT_ATOMS: atom_id res chain seq x y z
N MET A 1 29.58 -24.42 -11.97
CA MET A 1 30.77 -24.78 -12.78
C MET A 1 30.92 -26.30 -12.87
N ILE A 2 31.21 -26.81 -14.06
CA ILE A 2 31.57 -28.20 -14.33
C ILE A 2 32.94 -28.47 -13.72
N GLU A 3 33.08 -29.55 -12.96
CA GLU A 3 34.31 -29.92 -12.25
C GLU A 3 35.08 -31.04 -12.96
N LYS A 4 34.35 -32.06 -13.45
CA LYS A 4 34.91 -33.25 -14.09
C LYS A 4 33.85 -34.02 -14.89
N ILE A 5 34.32 -34.87 -15.80
CA ILE A 5 33.48 -35.68 -16.70
C ILE A 5 34.03 -37.10 -16.77
N ASP A 6 33.22 -38.09 -16.42
CA ASP A 6 33.51 -39.51 -16.59
C ASP A 6 32.73 -40.03 -17.81
N ILE A 7 33.39 -40.77 -18.71
CA ILE A 7 32.83 -41.18 -20.00
C ILE A 7 32.99 -42.69 -20.16
N LYS A 8 31.92 -43.44 -19.85
CA LYS A 8 31.90 -44.89 -20.00
C LYS A 8 31.84 -45.30 -21.47
N SER A 9 30.98 -44.68 -22.27
CA SER A 9 30.87 -44.92 -23.71
C SER A 9 30.27 -43.70 -24.41
N PHE A 10 31.07 -42.96 -25.17
CA PHE A 10 30.55 -41.87 -26.01
C PHE A 10 31.54 -41.52 -27.12
N GLY A 11 31.13 -41.70 -28.38
CA GLY A 11 31.96 -41.43 -29.56
C GLY A 11 33.30 -42.18 -29.51
N CYS A 12 34.39 -41.44 -29.38
CA CYS A 12 35.74 -41.99 -29.37
C CYS A 12 36.27 -42.34 -27.95
N PHE A 13 35.51 -42.05 -26.89
CA PHE A 13 35.84 -42.36 -25.51
C PHE A 13 35.19 -43.68 -25.05
N SER A 14 35.96 -44.50 -24.34
CA SER A 14 35.52 -45.74 -23.71
C SER A 14 36.20 -45.91 -22.36
N ASP A 15 35.40 -46.14 -21.30
CA ASP A 15 35.82 -46.34 -19.91
C ASP A 15 36.81 -45.28 -19.38
N PHE A 16 36.63 -44.02 -19.80
CA PHE A 16 37.44 -42.90 -19.31
C PHE A 16 36.96 -42.48 -17.91
N ALA A 17 37.84 -42.63 -16.92
CA ALA A 17 37.60 -42.24 -15.53
C ALA A 17 38.47 -41.03 -15.16
N TRP A 18 37.83 -39.88 -14.92
CA TRP A 18 38.52 -38.60 -14.71
C TRP A 18 39.47 -38.65 -13.52
N ASN A 19 39.01 -39.19 -12.39
CA ASN A 19 39.79 -39.28 -11.16
C ASN A 19 41.04 -40.17 -11.30
N ALA A 20 41.06 -41.10 -12.26
CA ALA A 20 42.21 -41.96 -12.49
C ALA A 20 43.23 -41.31 -13.43
N GLU A 21 42.75 -40.65 -14.49
CA GLU A 21 43.61 -40.19 -15.59
C GLU A 21 44.04 -38.72 -15.51
N VAL A 22 43.24 -37.84 -14.89
CA VAL A 22 43.51 -36.40 -14.86
C VAL A 22 44.15 -36.01 -13.53
N ARG A 23 45.48 -36.18 -13.45
CA ARG A 23 46.26 -35.93 -12.23
C ARG A 23 47.38 -34.91 -12.43
N ASP A 24 47.66 -34.13 -11.40
CA ASP A 24 48.81 -33.22 -11.35
C ASP A 24 50.11 -33.94 -10.97
N HIS A 25 51.24 -33.21 -10.98
CA HIS A 25 52.55 -33.76 -10.61
C HIS A 25 52.61 -34.29 -9.16
N GLY A 26 51.74 -33.80 -8.27
CA GLY A 26 51.58 -34.27 -6.90
C GLY A 26 50.61 -35.44 -6.76
N ASN A 27 50.17 -36.05 -7.86
CA ASN A 27 49.18 -37.13 -7.93
C ASN A 27 47.78 -36.74 -7.41
N ASN A 28 47.46 -35.44 -7.32
CA ASN A 28 46.12 -34.97 -6.97
C ASN A 28 45.22 -34.94 -8.20
N VAL A 29 43.91 -35.16 -8.01
CA VAL A 29 42.93 -35.04 -9.11
C VAL A 29 42.79 -33.58 -9.52
N ALA A 30 43.19 -33.26 -10.74
CA ALA A 30 42.98 -31.93 -11.29
C ALA A 30 41.53 -31.80 -11.79
N LYS A 31 40.95 -30.62 -11.61
CA LYS A 31 39.56 -30.31 -12.00
C LYS A 31 39.54 -29.23 -13.08
N PHE A 32 38.45 -29.16 -13.83
CA PHE A 32 38.16 -27.96 -14.61
C PHE A 32 38.09 -26.72 -13.71
N LYS A 33 38.52 -25.59 -14.27
CA LYS A 33 38.59 -24.26 -13.65
C LYS A 33 37.60 -23.30 -14.31
N LYS A 34 37.63 -22.02 -13.92
CA LYS A 34 36.80 -20.99 -14.55
C LYS A 34 37.12 -20.81 -16.04
N MET A 35 38.39 -20.89 -16.45
CA MET A 35 38.80 -20.89 -17.86
C MET A 35 39.63 -22.12 -18.21
N ASN A 36 39.26 -22.86 -19.25
CA ASN A 36 39.90 -24.12 -19.64
C ASN A 36 40.28 -24.09 -21.12
N VAL A 37 41.57 -24.25 -21.41
CA VAL A 37 42.07 -24.38 -22.79
C VAL A 37 42.38 -25.85 -23.06
N ILE A 38 41.81 -26.40 -24.13
CA ILE A 38 41.91 -27.82 -24.46
C ILE A 38 42.58 -27.97 -25.81
N TYR A 39 43.78 -28.54 -25.83
CA TYR A 39 44.47 -28.86 -27.09
C TYR A 39 44.33 -30.35 -27.42
N GLY A 40 44.24 -30.68 -28.69
CA GLY A 40 44.29 -32.07 -29.14
C GLY A 40 44.34 -32.18 -30.65
N ARG A 41 45.04 -33.18 -31.18
CA ARG A 41 45.11 -33.43 -32.62
C ARG A 41 43.72 -33.71 -33.22
N ASN A 42 43.60 -33.66 -34.54
CA ASN A 42 42.41 -34.14 -35.22
C ASN A 42 42.12 -35.60 -34.81
N TYR A 43 40.83 -35.94 -34.71
CA TYR A 43 40.35 -37.25 -34.26
C TYR A 43 40.66 -37.61 -32.79
N SER A 44 41.19 -36.69 -31.98
CA SER A 44 41.49 -36.99 -30.57
C SER A 44 40.28 -37.07 -29.65
N GLY A 45 39.16 -36.45 -30.01
CA GLY A 45 37.91 -36.46 -29.22
C GLY A 45 37.40 -35.10 -28.74
N LYS A 46 38.03 -33.98 -29.12
CA LYS A 46 37.57 -32.62 -28.79
C LYS A 46 36.09 -32.38 -29.09
N THR A 47 35.66 -32.66 -30.32
CA THR A 47 34.27 -32.52 -30.73
C THR A 47 33.33 -33.53 -30.08
N THR A 48 33.85 -34.68 -29.67
CA THR A 48 33.07 -35.63 -28.87
C THR A 48 32.77 -35.06 -27.49
N LEU A 49 33.75 -34.40 -26.87
CA LEU A 49 33.58 -33.69 -25.60
C LEU A 49 32.63 -32.49 -25.73
N SER A 50 32.75 -31.68 -26.79
CA SER A 50 31.85 -30.54 -27.02
C SER A 50 30.39 -30.99 -27.20
N ARG A 51 30.16 -32.15 -27.84
CA ARG A 51 28.84 -32.76 -27.99
C ARG A 51 28.21 -33.27 -26.69
N ILE A 52 29.04 -33.76 -25.75
CA ILE A 52 28.56 -34.10 -24.40
C ILE A 52 28.02 -32.81 -23.73
N ILE A 53 28.77 -31.71 -23.79
CA ILE A 53 28.31 -30.42 -23.23
C ILE A 53 27.09 -29.87 -23.98
N ARG A 54 27.05 -30.00 -25.33
CA ARG A 54 25.89 -29.58 -26.15
C ARG A 54 24.61 -30.31 -25.74
N SER A 55 24.70 -31.60 -25.35
CA SER A 55 23.52 -32.33 -24.88
C SER A 55 22.93 -31.76 -23.58
N LEU A 56 23.74 -31.09 -22.76
CA LEU A 56 23.26 -30.39 -21.56
C LEU A 56 22.50 -29.11 -21.91
N GLU A 57 22.87 -28.46 -23.02
CA GLU A 57 22.22 -27.27 -23.56
C GLU A 57 20.90 -27.62 -24.27
N THR A 58 20.92 -28.57 -25.21
CA THR A 58 19.77 -28.88 -26.06
C THR A 58 18.81 -29.91 -25.47
N GLY A 59 19.22 -30.62 -24.42
CA GLY A 59 18.44 -31.71 -23.83
C GLY A 59 18.33 -32.95 -24.70
N SER A 60 19.12 -33.05 -25.78
CA SER A 60 19.07 -34.17 -26.72
C SER A 60 20.46 -34.72 -27.03
N ILE A 61 20.53 -36.04 -27.24
CA ILE A 61 21.73 -36.73 -27.73
C ILE A 61 21.42 -37.26 -29.13
N SER A 62 22.37 -37.11 -30.05
CA SER A 62 22.20 -37.62 -31.42
C SER A 62 21.94 -39.13 -31.41
N PRO A 63 20.93 -39.62 -32.15
CA PRO A 63 20.61 -41.06 -32.23
C PRO A 63 21.72 -41.87 -32.93
N ARG A 64 22.72 -41.20 -33.51
CA ARG A 64 23.88 -41.83 -34.16
C ARG A 64 24.88 -42.43 -33.17
N TYR A 65 24.79 -42.11 -31.88
CA TYR A 65 25.64 -42.72 -30.84
C TYR A 65 24.97 -43.97 -30.27
N ALA A 66 25.63 -45.11 -30.39
CA ALA A 66 25.16 -46.36 -29.79
C ALA A 66 25.44 -46.36 -28.28
N SER A 67 24.39 -46.55 -27.46
CA SER A 67 24.45 -46.67 -26.00
C SER A 67 25.32 -45.60 -25.30
N PRO A 68 24.98 -44.30 -25.44
CA PRO A 68 25.74 -43.22 -24.81
C PRO A 68 25.68 -43.33 -23.27
N SER A 69 26.82 -43.26 -22.61
CA SER A 69 26.93 -43.32 -21.15
C SER A 69 28.07 -42.43 -20.66
N PHE A 70 27.70 -41.38 -19.94
CA PHE A 70 28.63 -40.43 -19.31
C PHE A 70 27.99 -39.84 -18.04
N SER A 71 28.84 -39.32 -17.15
CA SER A 71 28.42 -38.56 -15.98
C SER A 71 29.29 -37.32 -15.79
N ILE A 72 28.64 -36.20 -15.48
CA ILE A 72 29.27 -34.89 -15.34
C ILE A 72 29.02 -34.40 -13.92
N THR A 73 30.08 -34.03 -13.22
CA THR A 73 29.95 -33.36 -11.92
C THR A 73 29.93 -31.85 -12.15
N ILE A 74 28.83 -31.19 -11.82
CA ILE A 74 28.63 -29.75 -11.95
C ILE A 74 28.16 -29.15 -10.62
N SER A 75 28.94 -28.23 -10.04
CA SER A 75 28.64 -27.60 -8.74
C SER A 75 28.26 -28.60 -7.63
N GLY A 76 28.92 -29.75 -7.58
CA GLY A 76 28.63 -30.84 -6.63
C GLY A 76 27.47 -31.78 -7.01
N ALA A 77 26.66 -31.47 -8.01
CA ALA A 77 25.60 -32.35 -8.53
C ALA A 77 26.13 -33.24 -9.68
N VAL A 78 25.54 -34.43 -9.84
CA VAL A 78 25.90 -35.36 -10.93
C VAL A 78 24.78 -35.41 -11.96
N ILE A 79 25.10 -35.05 -13.20
CA ILE A 79 24.21 -35.15 -14.36
C ILE A 79 24.66 -36.33 -15.22
N THR A 80 23.72 -37.18 -15.61
CA THR A 80 23.96 -38.33 -16.51
C THR A 80 23.29 -38.12 -17.86
N ASN A 81 23.56 -39.01 -18.82
CA ASN A 81 22.89 -39.02 -20.13
C ASN A 81 21.35 -39.16 -20.05
N ASN A 82 20.77 -39.52 -18.90
CA ASN A 82 19.32 -39.60 -18.68
C ASN A 82 18.72 -38.33 -18.03
N ASN A 83 19.56 -37.38 -17.59
CA ASN A 83 19.16 -36.21 -16.81
C ASN A 83 19.49 -34.90 -17.54
N ILE A 84 19.26 -34.88 -18.85
CA ILE A 84 19.47 -33.71 -19.70
C ILE A 84 18.11 -33.09 -20.10
N PRO A 85 18.01 -31.77 -20.32
CA PRO A 85 19.06 -30.75 -20.20
C PRO A 85 19.44 -30.43 -18.74
N ALA A 86 20.56 -29.74 -18.54
CA ALA A 86 21.03 -29.35 -17.21
C ALA A 86 20.17 -28.24 -16.60
N GLN A 87 19.21 -28.60 -15.75
CA GLN A 87 18.35 -27.63 -15.07
C GLN A 87 19.16 -26.70 -14.16
N GLY A 88 18.87 -25.39 -14.22
CA GLY A 88 19.52 -24.37 -13.38
C GLY A 88 20.88 -23.89 -13.89
N HIS A 89 21.32 -24.30 -15.09
CA HIS A 89 22.56 -23.84 -15.71
C HIS A 89 22.31 -23.35 -17.14
N ASP A 90 22.72 -22.12 -17.44
CA ASP A 90 22.65 -21.56 -18.79
C ASP A 90 23.91 -21.93 -19.58
N ILE A 91 23.80 -22.94 -20.45
CA ILE A 91 24.93 -23.49 -21.23
C ILE A 91 24.80 -23.04 -22.69
N ARG A 92 25.92 -22.66 -23.31
CA ARG A 92 26.02 -22.32 -24.74
C ARG A 92 27.24 -22.96 -25.38
N VAL A 93 27.03 -23.77 -26.40
CA VAL A 93 28.09 -24.51 -27.09
C VAL A 93 28.19 -24.09 -28.55
N TYR A 94 29.36 -23.57 -28.93
CA TYR A 94 29.78 -23.41 -30.31
C TYR A 94 30.52 -24.67 -30.75
N ASN A 95 29.94 -25.43 -31.67
CA ASN A 95 30.58 -26.55 -32.34
C ASN A 95 29.97 -26.75 -33.73
N LYS A 96 30.42 -27.77 -34.47
CA LYS A 96 29.87 -28.08 -35.80
C LYS A 96 28.35 -28.29 -35.80
N ASP A 97 27.79 -28.89 -34.75
CA ASP A 97 26.35 -29.15 -34.66
C ASP A 97 25.55 -27.84 -34.50
N PHE A 98 26.07 -26.85 -33.74
CA PHE A 98 25.50 -25.50 -33.66
C PHE A 98 25.49 -24.78 -35.01
N VAL A 99 26.60 -24.86 -35.76
CA VAL A 99 26.71 -24.24 -37.09
C VAL A 99 25.73 -24.90 -38.06
N ASP A 100 25.63 -26.22 -38.04
CA ASP A 100 24.73 -26.98 -38.93
C ASP A 100 23.26 -26.71 -38.62
N GLU A 101 22.92 -26.49 -37.35
CA GLU A 101 21.56 -26.17 -36.88
C GLU A 101 21.14 -24.74 -37.25
N HIS A 102 22.00 -23.75 -36.99
CA HIS A 102 21.60 -22.34 -37.11
C HIS A 102 22.02 -21.67 -38.41
N LEU A 103 22.95 -22.24 -39.16
CA LEU A 103 23.57 -21.62 -40.34
C LEU A 103 23.66 -22.62 -41.50
N ALA A 104 22.62 -23.43 -41.70
CA ALA A 104 22.53 -24.42 -42.76
C ALA A 104 22.77 -23.81 -44.16
N PHE A 105 22.45 -22.53 -44.36
CA PHE A 105 22.76 -21.75 -45.58
C PHE A 105 24.24 -21.79 -45.97
N LEU A 106 25.18 -21.93 -45.03
CA LEU A 106 26.61 -22.01 -45.33
C LEU A 106 27.02 -23.30 -46.08
N ARG A 107 26.09 -24.26 -46.25
CA ARG A 107 26.36 -25.58 -46.84
C ARG A 107 25.37 -26.02 -47.91
N ASP A 108 24.15 -25.48 -47.87
CA ASP A 108 23.07 -25.79 -48.79
C ASP A 108 22.50 -24.47 -49.32
N GLU A 109 22.41 -24.31 -50.64
CA GLU A 109 21.82 -23.13 -51.29
C GLU A 109 20.34 -22.94 -50.92
N GLN A 110 19.67 -24.02 -50.48
CA GLN A 110 18.30 -24.01 -49.95
C GLN A 110 18.25 -23.91 -48.41
N GLY A 111 19.41 -23.94 -47.76
CA GLY A 111 19.55 -23.81 -46.32
C GLY A 111 19.14 -22.41 -45.84
N HIS A 112 18.77 -22.29 -44.56
CA HIS A 112 18.39 -21.02 -43.96
C HIS A 112 19.29 -20.69 -42.79
N ILE A 113 19.42 -19.39 -42.50
CA ILE A 113 20.00 -18.89 -41.26
C ILE A 113 18.87 -18.76 -40.25
N SER A 114 18.99 -19.46 -39.13
CA SER A 114 18.04 -19.39 -38.03
C SER A 114 17.94 -17.95 -37.52
N PRO A 115 16.73 -17.42 -37.30
CA PRO A 115 16.57 -16.10 -36.74
C PRO A 115 17.08 -16.00 -35.29
N PHE A 116 17.42 -14.76 -34.88
CA PHE A 116 17.92 -14.49 -33.52
C PHE A 116 16.87 -14.78 -32.44
N ALA A 117 15.59 -14.86 -32.80
CA ALA A 117 14.53 -15.52 -32.03
C ALA A 117 13.82 -16.56 -32.90
N VAL A 118 13.55 -17.76 -32.38
CA VAL A 118 12.47 -18.58 -32.94
C VAL A 118 11.23 -17.71 -32.89
N LEU A 119 10.57 -17.42 -34.02
CA LEU A 119 9.15 -17.03 -34.17
C LEU A 119 8.80 -16.20 -35.45
N GLY A 120 9.41 -16.47 -36.61
CA GLY A 120 9.00 -15.79 -37.85
C GLY A 120 7.53 -15.97 -38.26
N SER A 121 6.84 -17.04 -37.84
CA SER A 121 5.38 -17.18 -38.05
C SER A 121 4.52 -16.40 -37.05
N LYS A 122 5.02 -16.09 -35.84
CA LYS A 122 4.28 -15.28 -34.87
C LYS A 122 4.46 -13.78 -35.06
N ASN A 123 5.41 -13.28 -35.85
CA ASN A 123 5.54 -11.83 -36.03
C ASN A 123 4.31 -11.20 -36.69
N LYS A 124 3.71 -11.85 -37.70
CA LYS A 124 2.43 -11.41 -38.28
C LYS A 124 1.25 -11.63 -37.33
N GLU A 125 1.26 -12.69 -36.52
CA GLU A 125 0.24 -12.89 -35.48
C GLU A 125 0.34 -11.83 -34.39
N ILE A 126 1.56 -11.41 -34.03
CA ILE A 126 1.87 -10.35 -33.06
C ILE A 126 1.51 -8.99 -33.64
N GLU A 127 1.80 -8.70 -34.91
CA GLU A 127 1.37 -7.46 -35.58
C GLU A 127 -0.16 -7.40 -35.69
N VAL A 128 -0.81 -8.50 -36.09
CA VAL A 128 -2.29 -8.59 -36.10
C VAL A 128 -2.87 -8.48 -34.67
N GLU A 129 -2.21 -9.04 -33.66
CA GLU A 129 -2.61 -8.89 -32.25
C GLU A 129 -2.42 -7.43 -31.78
N ILE A 130 -1.33 -6.76 -32.17
CA ILE A 130 -1.10 -5.33 -31.90
C ILE A 130 -2.18 -4.50 -32.58
N ASP A 131 -2.44 -4.68 -33.86
CA ASP A 131 -3.46 -3.93 -34.62
C ASP A 131 -4.84 -4.11 -34.00
N LYS A 132 -5.21 -5.37 -33.66
CA LYS A 132 -6.45 -5.66 -32.97
C LYS A 132 -6.53 -4.98 -31.60
N LEU A 133 -5.45 -5.03 -30.81
CA LEU A 133 -5.41 -4.37 -29.50
C LEU A 133 -5.42 -2.84 -29.63
N GLU A 134 -4.82 -2.27 -30.67
CA GLU A 134 -4.88 -0.82 -30.95
C GLU A 134 -6.27 -0.40 -31.42
N ASP A 135 -6.96 -1.21 -32.22
CA ASP A 135 -8.37 -1.01 -32.59
C ASP A 135 -9.30 -1.09 -31.36
N GLU A 136 -9.09 -2.08 -30.48
CA GLU A 136 -9.84 -2.21 -29.22
C GLU A 136 -9.56 -1.02 -28.27
N LEU A 137 -8.33 -0.50 -28.24
CA LEU A 137 -7.98 0.72 -27.51
C LEU A 137 -8.62 1.96 -28.15
N GLY A 138 -8.69 2.02 -29.48
CA GLY A 138 -9.32 3.08 -30.26
C GLY A 138 -8.71 4.47 -30.06
N SER A 139 -9.49 5.51 -30.38
CA SER A 139 -9.09 6.93 -30.22
C SER A 139 -10.21 7.76 -29.58
N VAL A 140 -9.78 8.75 -28.80
CA VAL A 140 -10.67 9.78 -28.25
C VAL A 140 -11.24 10.67 -29.35
N GLU A 141 -10.41 11.11 -30.31
CA GLU A 141 -10.86 11.99 -31.40
C GLU A 141 -11.88 11.30 -32.30
N ASN A 142 -11.65 10.02 -32.60
CA ASN A 142 -12.52 9.24 -33.47
C ASN A 142 -13.71 8.60 -32.73
N LYS A 143 -13.81 8.79 -31.42
CA LYS A 143 -14.86 8.23 -30.55
C LYS A 143 -14.98 6.71 -30.62
N THR A 144 -13.85 6.01 -30.61
CA THR A 144 -13.80 4.54 -30.69
C THR A 144 -13.02 3.93 -29.53
N GLY A 145 -13.34 2.67 -29.21
CA GLY A 145 -12.59 1.84 -28.28
C GLY A 145 -12.59 2.30 -26.81
N LEU A 146 -11.71 1.68 -26.03
CA LEU A 146 -11.62 1.88 -24.57
C LEU A 146 -11.18 3.29 -24.19
N ARG A 147 -10.37 3.95 -25.02
CA ARG A 147 -9.92 5.34 -24.74
C ARG A 147 -11.10 6.32 -24.77
N HIS A 148 -12.02 6.17 -25.73
CA HIS A 148 -13.24 6.97 -25.74
C HIS A 148 -14.15 6.61 -24.55
N SER A 149 -14.36 5.31 -24.30
CA SER A 149 -15.16 4.83 -23.18
C SER A 149 -14.67 5.36 -21.84
N TYR A 150 -13.35 5.37 -21.60
CA TYR A 150 -12.73 5.95 -20.42
C TYR A 150 -13.10 7.43 -20.26
N GLN A 151 -13.04 8.21 -21.35
CA GLN A 151 -13.35 9.63 -21.31
C GLN A 151 -14.83 9.91 -21.04
N GLU A 152 -15.74 9.10 -21.61
CA GLU A 152 -17.18 9.17 -21.30
C GLU A 152 -17.46 8.83 -19.84
N LYS A 153 -16.89 7.74 -19.33
CA LYS A 153 -17.05 7.32 -17.93
C LYS A 153 -16.43 8.34 -16.97
N LYS A 154 -15.28 8.93 -17.32
CA LYS A 154 -14.63 9.99 -16.54
C LYS A 154 -15.51 11.23 -16.45
N LYS A 155 -16.12 11.64 -17.57
CA LYS A 155 -17.08 12.74 -17.61
C LYS A 155 -18.33 12.41 -16.79
N ALA A 156 -18.91 11.24 -16.96
CA ALA A 156 -20.08 10.80 -16.20
C ALA A 156 -19.84 10.75 -14.68
N HIS A 157 -18.65 10.28 -14.26
CA HIS A 157 -18.23 10.32 -12.85
C HIS A 157 -18.09 11.77 -12.34
N ALA A 158 -17.48 12.66 -13.12
CA ALA A 158 -17.36 14.07 -12.76
C ALA A 158 -18.72 14.78 -12.66
N ASP A 159 -19.64 14.52 -13.60
CA ASP A 159 -20.99 15.09 -13.62
C ASP A 159 -21.80 14.62 -12.40
N LYS A 160 -21.72 13.33 -12.04
CA LYS A 160 -22.36 12.79 -10.83
C LYS A 160 -21.77 13.35 -9.55
N LYS A 161 -20.44 13.50 -9.48
CA LYS A 161 -19.77 14.15 -8.35
C LYS A 161 -20.24 15.59 -8.17
N LYS A 162 -20.34 16.33 -9.28
CA LYS A 162 -20.88 17.69 -9.27
C LYS A 162 -22.34 17.71 -8.82
N ALA A 163 -23.18 16.83 -9.32
CA ALA A 163 -24.60 16.76 -8.91
C ALA A 163 -24.78 16.46 -7.42
N ALA A 164 -23.98 15.55 -6.85
CA ALA A 164 -24.00 15.27 -5.40
C ALA A 164 -23.54 16.49 -4.59
N GLN A 165 -22.49 17.17 -5.05
CA GLN A 165 -21.97 18.36 -4.40
C GLN A 165 -22.97 19.51 -4.46
N ASP A 166 -23.60 19.75 -5.62
CA ASP A 166 -24.64 20.77 -5.78
C ASP A 166 -25.84 20.50 -4.84
N ALA A 167 -26.24 19.23 -4.69
CA ALA A 167 -27.30 18.83 -3.76
C ALA A 167 -26.92 19.03 -2.28
N GLN A 168 -25.68 18.70 -1.91
CA GLN A 168 -25.14 18.92 -0.57
C GLN A 168 -25.05 20.41 -0.25
N ASP A 169 -24.55 21.22 -1.18
CA ASP A 169 -24.43 22.67 -1.06
C ASP A 169 -25.81 23.33 -0.93
N GLU A 170 -26.83 22.84 -1.66
CA GLU A 170 -28.21 23.29 -1.53
C GLU A 170 -28.77 23.02 -0.13
N LEU A 171 -28.55 21.81 0.40
CA LEU A 171 -28.97 21.44 1.76
C LEU A 171 -28.24 22.26 2.83
N ASP A 172 -26.91 22.40 2.72
CA ASP A 172 -26.13 23.21 3.65
C ASP A 172 -26.53 24.68 3.59
N LYS A 173 -26.92 25.21 2.42
CA LYS A 173 -27.50 26.55 2.29
C LYS A 173 -28.84 26.67 3.01
N LYS A 174 -29.75 25.69 2.88
CA LYS A 174 -31.03 25.68 3.63
C LYS A 174 -30.79 25.69 5.14
N ILE A 175 -29.85 24.87 5.62
CA ILE A 175 -29.44 24.81 7.04
C ILE A 175 -28.80 26.14 7.48
N PHE A 176 -27.88 26.70 6.67
CA PHE A 176 -27.24 27.97 6.95
C PHE A 176 -28.26 29.10 7.06
N ASP A 177 -29.18 29.19 6.10
CA ASP A 177 -30.24 30.19 6.09
C ASP A 177 -31.12 30.06 7.33
N LYS A 178 -31.52 28.84 7.72
CA LYS A 178 -32.32 28.64 8.93
C LYS A 178 -31.59 29.05 10.21
N ALA A 179 -30.28 28.84 10.29
CA ALA A 179 -29.50 29.26 11.46
C ALA A 179 -29.30 30.79 11.50
N ASN A 180 -28.93 31.40 10.38
CA ASN A 180 -28.30 32.74 10.35
C ASN A 180 -28.99 33.80 9.47
N LYS A 181 -29.95 33.47 8.61
CA LYS A 181 -30.51 34.44 7.66
C LYS A 181 -31.26 35.55 8.39
N ASN A 182 -30.88 36.80 8.18
CA ASN A 182 -31.63 37.94 8.72
C ASN A 182 -32.87 38.22 7.84
N PRO A 183 -34.09 38.40 8.39
CA PRO A 183 -34.47 38.36 9.81
C PRO A 183 -35.05 37.01 10.27
N THR A 184 -35.14 36.01 9.40
CA THR A 184 -35.96 34.80 9.63
C THR A 184 -35.25 33.64 10.31
N GLY A 185 -33.93 33.68 10.46
CA GLY A 185 -33.13 32.63 11.07
C GLY A 185 -33.25 32.60 12.59
N ILE A 186 -32.97 31.45 13.19
CA ILE A 186 -33.09 31.20 14.63
C ILE A 186 -32.29 32.23 15.46
N LYS A 187 -31.10 32.62 15.00
CA LYS A 187 -30.25 33.64 15.63
C LYS A 187 -30.94 35.00 15.82
N HIS A 188 -31.86 35.35 14.91
CA HIS A 188 -32.55 36.64 14.89
C HIS A 188 -33.93 36.60 15.56
N ASN A 189 -34.39 35.42 15.99
CA ASN A 189 -35.66 35.29 16.68
C ASN A 189 -35.52 35.71 18.15
N SER A 190 -36.15 36.83 18.51
CA SER A 190 -36.10 37.46 19.84
C SER A 190 -36.66 36.56 20.95
N LEU A 191 -37.50 35.56 20.62
CA LEU A 191 -38.03 34.62 21.59
C LEU A 191 -36.95 33.70 22.16
N TYR A 192 -35.88 33.39 21.43
CA TYR A 192 -34.91 32.39 21.86
C TYR A 192 -33.72 32.96 22.64
N LYS A 193 -33.48 34.28 22.55
CA LYS A 193 -32.41 35.00 23.27
C LYS A 193 -31.00 34.37 23.12
N ASP A 194 -30.69 33.74 21.98
CA ASP A 194 -29.35 33.24 21.67
C ASP A 194 -28.73 33.97 20.48
N ALA A 195 -28.06 35.09 20.76
CA ALA A 195 -27.41 35.91 19.73
C ALA A 195 -26.19 35.21 19.08
N ASN A 196 -25.68 34.13 19.68
CA ASN A 196 -24.57 33.33 19.18
C ASN A 196 -25.06 32.00 18.59
N TYR A 197 -26.33 31.93 18.15
CA TYR A 197 -26.83 30.76 17.46
C TYR A 197 -26.16 30.62 16.09
N ASP A 198 -25.72 29.42 15.74
CA ASP A 198 -24.99 29.13 14.51
C ASP A 198 -25.39 27.77 13.91
N VAL A 199 -24.80 27.42 12.77
CA VAL A 199 -25.08 26.17 12.07
C VAL A 199 -24.73 24.94 12.91
N ARG A 200 -23.71 25.02 13.78
CA ARG A 200 -23.30 23.87 14.63
C ARG A 200 -24.37 23.57 15.66
N LYS A 201 -24.92 24.61 16.30
CA LYS A 201 -26.05 24.49 17.22
C LYS A 201 -27.30 23.98 16.49
N LEU A 202 -27.58 24.47 15.28
CA LEU A 202 -28.71 23.96 14.48
C LEU A 202 -28.58 22.47 14.17
N LYS A 203 -27.39 22.01 13.73
CA LYS A 203 -27.15 20.58 13.47
C LYS A 203 -27.33 19.73 14.74
N LEU A 204 -26.93 20.23 15.91
CA LEU A 204 -27.14 19.56 17.19
C LEU A 204 -28.63 19.51 17.60
N ASP A 205 -29.36 20.61 17.38
CA ASP A 205 -30.79 20.69 17.66
C ASP A 205 -31.60 19.80 16.70
N ILE A 206 -31.25 19.76 15.40
CA ILE A 206 -31.83 18.82 14.42
C ILE A 206 -31.63 17.38 14.89
N LYS A 207 -30.41 17.03 15.31
CA LYS A 207 -30.12 15.71 15.88
C LYS A 207 -30.97 15.43 17.12
N THR A 208 -31.11 16.41 18.01
CA THR A 208 -31.94 16.29 19.21
C THR A 208 -33.42 16.06 18.85
N VAL A 209 -33.93 16.77 17.84
CA VAL A 209 -35.29 16.58 17.31
C VAL A 209 -35.47 15.18 16.75
N GLN A 210 -34.52 14.67 15.96
CA GLN A 210 -34.56 13.32 15.39
C GLN A 210 -34.46 12.22 16.47
N ASP A 211 -33.47 12.32 17.36
CA ASP A 211 -33.18 11.33 18.41
C ASP A 211 -34.35 11.21 19.40
N LYS A 212 -34.94 12.35 19.80
CA LYS A 212 -36.06 12.40 20.74
C LYS A 212 -37.43 12.39 20.07
N LYS A 213 -37.50 12.36 18.73
CA LYS A 213 -38.73 12.39 17.93
C LYS A 213 -39.66 13.54 18.33
N ILE A 214 -39.10 14.74 18.43
CA ILE A 214 -39.85 15.94 18.83
C ILE A 214 -40.77 16.36 17.69
N ALA A 215 -42.08 16.37 17.93
CA ALA A 215 -43.06 16.90 16.98
C ALA A 215 -43.19 18.43 17.10
N PRO A 216 -43.63 19.14 16.03
CA PRO A 216 -44.00 20.53 16.14
C PRO A 216 -45.12 20.71 17.17
N LEU A 217 -45.01 21.74 18.00
CA LEU A 217 -46.07 22.16 18.92
C LEU A 217 -47.28 22.63 18.12
N ASP A 218 -48.48 22.36 18.63
CA ASP A 218 -49.70 22.96 18.11
C ASP A 218 -49.80 24.44 18.49
N ASP A 219 -50.77 25.14 17.90
CA ASP A 219 -50.97 26.58 18.12
C ASP A 219 -51.33 26.93 19.57
N ALA A 220 -52.02 26.03 20.29
CA ALA A 220 -52.42 26.25 21.68
C ALA A 220 -51.20 26.17 22.62
N ASP A 221 -50.37 25.14 22.47
CA ASP A 221 -49.14 24.93 23.21
C ASP A 221 -48.07 25.97 22.89
N ARG A 222 -47.99 26.40 21.62
CA ARG A 222 -47.12 27.50 21.22
C ARG A 222 -47.56 28.80 21.88
N SER A 223 -48.86 29.10 21.86
CA SER A 223 -49.41 30.32 22.45
C SER A 223 -49.23 30.36 23.97
N SER A 224 -49.41 29.23 24.67
CA SER A 224 -49.22 29.15 26.12
C SER A 224 -47.76 29.40 26.53
N LYS A 225 -46.80 28.82 25.80
CA LYS A 225 -45.36 29.05 26.03
C LYS A 225 -44.95 30.49 25.71
N VAL A 226 -45.46 31.09 24.63
CA VAL A 226 -45.19 32.51 24.32
C VAL A 226 -45.75 33.43 25.42
N LYS A 227 -46.94 33.15 25.95
CA LYS A 227 -47.48 33.89 27.11
C LYS A 227 -46.56 33.77 28.33
N LEU A 228 -46.08 32.56 28.66
CA LEU A 228 -45.13 32.36 29.74
C LEU A 228 -43.84 33.18 29.57
N LEU A 229 -43.34 33.33 28.33
CA LEU A 229 -42.16 34.17 28.05
C LEU A 229 -42.38 35.67 28.25
N SER A 230 -43.65 36.11 28.26
CA SER A 230 -44.03 37.50 28.51
C SER A 230 -44.29 37.81 29.98
N GLU A 231 -44.35 36.78 30.83
CA GLU A 231 -44.58 36.98 32.27
C GLU A 231 -43.35 37.60 32.94
N VAL A 232 -43.64 38.46 33.92
CA VAL A 232 -42.64 39.12 34.78
C VAL A 232 -42.88 38.64 36.20
N ALA A 233 -41.81 38.56 37.00
CA ALA A 233 -41.91 38.23 38.41
C ALA A 233 -42.97 39.10 39.10
N LEU A 234 -44.01 38.46 39.63
CA LEU A 234 -45.05 39.14 40.41
C LEU A 234 -44.62 39.15 41.89
N PRO A 235 -44.95 40.21 42.65
CA PRO A 235 -44.72 40.21 44.08
C PRO A 235 -45.57 39.15 44.76
N ASP A 236 -45.02 38.54 45.81
CA ASP A 236 -45.74 37.57 46.63
C ASP A 236 -47.01 38.19 47.21
N ILE A 237 -48.11 37.45 47.11
CA ILE A 237 -49.32 37.79 47.84
C ILE A 237 -49.08 37.43 49.30
N GLU A 238 -48.82 38.42 50.15
CA GLU A 238 -48.50 38.21 51.57
C GLU A 238 -49.74 37.92 52.42
N LYS A 239 -50.85 38.63 52.15
CA LYS A 239 -52.05 38.54 52.96
C LYS A 239 -52.92 37.35 52.55
N ARG A 240 -53.10 36.38 53.45
CA ARG A 240 -54.01 35.25 53.28
C ARG A 240 -55.45 35.65 53.60
N LEU A 241 -56.40 35.03 52.91
CA LEU A 241 -57.82 35.17 53.22
C LEU A 241 -58.09 34.47 54.56
N SER A 242 -58.94 35.07 55.39
CA SER A 242 -59.32 34.53 56.69
C SER A 242 -60.82 34.69 56.88
N PHE A 243 -61.46 33.63 57.37
CA PHE A 243 -62.87 33.61 57.69
C PHE A 243 -63.12 32.83 58.98
N ASN A 244 -63.75 33.51 59.92
CA ASN A 244 -64.39 32.93 61.09
C ASN A 244 -65.86 33.38 61.06
N SER A 245 -66.80 32.49 61.36
CA SER A 245 -68.21 32.86 61.39
C SER A 245 -68.70 33.08 62.82
N SER A 246 -69.52 34.11 63.00
CA SER A 246 -70.31 34.30 64.21
C SER A 246 -71.72 33.71 64.10
N LEU A 247 -72.10 33.14 62.95
CA LEU A 247 -73.48 32.72 62.63
C LEU A 247 -74.06 31.71 63.63
N PRO A 248 -73.36 30.62 64.05
CA PRO A 248 -73.94 29.67 65.00
C PRO A 248 -74.26 30.31 66.36
N ALA A 249 -73.38 31.19 66.84
CA ALA A 249 -73.60 31.93 68.08
C ALA A 249 -74.75 32.93 67.95
N LEU A 250 -74.83 33.63 66.81
CA LEU A 250 -75.92 34.58 66.52
C LEU A 250 -77.27 33.86 66.37
N ALA A 251 -77.32 32.74 65.67
CA ALA A 251 -78.54 31.94 65.52
C ALA A 251 -79.06 31.44 66.87
N LYS A 252 -78.15 30.95 67.73
CA LYS A 252 -78.49 30.54 69.10
C LYS A 252 -79.07 31.70 69.91
N SER A 253 -78.38 32.85 69.94
CA SER A 253 -78.86 34.04 70.64
C SER A 253 -80.20 34.54 70.06
N THR A 254 -80.38 34.49 68.75
CA THR A 254 -81.66 34.85 68.11
C THR A 254 -82.79 33.96 68.60
N VAL A 255 -82.62 32.63 68.56
CA VAL A 255 -83.63 31.68 69.02
C VAL A 255 -83.97 31.89 70.51
N GLU A 256 -82.96 32.08 71.36
CA GLU A 256 -83.15 32.37 72.78
C GLU A 256 -83.98 33.65 73.01
N LEU A 257 -83.74 34.73 72.25
CA LEU A 257 -84.45 36.00 72.43
C LEU A 257 -85.86 35.99 71.83
N ILE A 258 -86.07 35.40 70.66
CA ILE A 258 -87.39 35.42 69.99
C ILE A 258 -88.40 34.49 70.67
N THR A 259 -87.94 33.42 71.33
CA THR A 259 -88.79 32.49 72.09
C THR A 259 -88.94 32.86 73.56
N LYS A 260 -88.17 33.84 74.07
CA LYS A 260 -88.27 34.29 75.46
C LYS A 260 -89.67 34.83 75.74
N LYS A 261 -90.39 34.11 76.61
CA LYS A 261 -91.68 34.52 77.14
C LYS A 261 -91.48 35.65 78.16
N ILE A 262 -92.13 36.77 77.93
CA ILE A 262 -92.23 37.88 78.89
C ILE A 262 -93.71 38.17 79.16
N LYS A 263 -94.04 38.60 80.38
CA LYS A 263 -95.42 38.97 80.74
C LYS A 263 -95.43 40.38 81.33
N PRO A 264 -96.38 41.25 80.93
CA PRO A 264 -96.63 42.50 81.63
C PRO A 264 -96.94 42.27 83.11
N SER A 265 -96.52 43.18 83.98
CA SER A 265 -96.93 43.20 85.39
C SER A 265 -98.43 43.52 85.51
N ALA A 266 -98.93 44.39 84.63
CA ALA A 266 -100.36 44.63 84.41
C ALA A 266 -100.65 44.80 82.91
N PRO A 267 -101.42 43.88 82.27
CA PRO A 267 -101.62 43.91 80.82
C PRO A 267 -102.67 44.96 80.40
N ILE A 268 -102.33 45.78 79.41
CA ILE A 268 -103.28 46.59 78.66
C ILE A 268 -103.69 45.78 77.42
N GLN A 269 -104.89 45.20 77.44
CA GLN A 269 -105.33 44.23 76.42
C GLN A 269 -105.34 44.79 75.00
N GLU A 270 -105.70 46.06 74.82
CA GLU A 270 -105.69 46.73 73.52
C GLU A 270 -104.29 46.75 72.88
N LEU A 271 -103.25 46.95 73.70
CA LEU A 271 -101.84 46.95 73.26
C LEU A 271 -101.28 45.55 73.06
N LEU A 272 -101.85 44.53 73.72
CA LEU A 272 -101.50 43.13 73.46
C LEU A 272 -102.14 42.61 72.16
N ASN A 273 -103.32 43.12 71.81
CA ASN A 273 -104.06 42.68 70.62
C ASN A 273 -103.63 43.44 69.35
N ASP A 274 -103.02 44.63 69.49
CA ASP A 274 -102.55 45.43 68.37
C ASP A 274 -101.08 45.86 68.57
N ALA A 275 -100.17 45.15 67.92
CA ALA A 275 -98.73 45.43 67.95
C ALA A 275 -98.36 46.77 67.32
N ILE A 276 -99.13 47.27 66.34
CA ILE A 276 -98.88 48.58 65.72
C ILE A 276 -99.19 49.67 66.75
N LEU A 277 -100.34 49.56 67.41
CA LEU A 277 -100.75 50.47 68.47
C LEU A 277 -99.77 50.40 69.66
N GLN A 278 -99.34 49.20 70.07
CA GLN A 278 -98.35 49.00 71.12
C GLN A 278 -97.05 49.75 70.84
N ASN A 279 -96.49 49.60 69.64
CA ASN A 279 -95.29 50.31 69.22
C ASN A 279 -95.51 51.82 69.17
N TRP A 280 -96.67 52.25 68.69
CA TRP A 280 -97.01 53.67 68.64
C TRP A 280 -97.07 54.27 70.06
N VAL A 281 -97.77 53.62 71.00
CA VAL A 281 -97.83 54.05 72.41
C VAL A 281 -96.43 54.10 72.99
N LYS A 282 -95.64 53.03 72.80
CA LYS A 282 -94.27 52.93 73.31
C LYS A 282 -93.36 54.03 72.76
N SER A 283 -93.41 54.29 71.45
CA SER A 283 -92.67 55.39 70.81
C SER A 283 -93.14 56.76 71.29
N GLY A 284 -94.41 56.86 71.69
CA GLY A 284 -95.02 58.05 72.27
C GLY A 284 -94.58 58.34 73.70
N ILE A 285 -94.20 57.33 74.51
CA ILE A 285 -93.77 57.50 75.91
C ILE A 285 -92.68 58.58 76.05
N PRO A 286 -91.49 58.46 75.41
CA PRO A 286 -90.43 59.46 75.59
C PRO A 286 -90.78 60.85 75.04
N LEU A 287 -91.82 60.98 74.20
CA LEU A 287 -92.30 62.25 73.67
C LEU A 287 -93.27 62.99 74.60
N HIS A 288 -93.71 62.34 75.68
CA HIS A 288 -94.72 62.85 76.60
C HIS A 288 -94.27 62.76 78.06
N GLU A 289 -93.66 61.65 78.46
CA GLU A 289 -93.17 61.43 79.82
C GLU A 289 -92.16 62.53 80.19
N ALA A 290 -92.37 63.16 81.35
CA ALA A 290 -91.60 64.30 81.85
C ALA A 290 -91.54 65.57 80.95
N THR A 291 -92.26 65.59 79.82
CA THR A 291 -92.21 66.69 78.84
C THR A 291 -93.56 67.35 78.59
N ARG A 292 -94.68 66.65 78.83
CA ARG A 292 -96.04 67.17 78.60
C ARG A 292 -97.00 66.78 79.73
N GLU A 293 -97.87 67.70 80.13
CA GLU A 293 -98.99 67.44 81.04
C GLU A 293 -100.31 67.09 80.29
N THR A 294 -100.35 67.35 78.98
CA THR A 294 -101.49 67.08 78.09
C THR A 294 -101.11 66.15 76.95
N CYS A 295 -102.09 65.40 76.43
CA CYS A 295 -101.93 64.48 75.32
C CYS A 295 -101.52 65.24 74.05
N GLY A 296 -100.42 64.82 73.43
CA GLY A 296 -99.89 65.44 72.23
C GLY A 296 -100.75 65.32 70.97
N PHE A 297 -101.79 64.49 71.01
CA PHE A 297 -102.69 64.28 69.88
C PHE A 297 -104.00 65.08 70.03
N CYS A 298 -104.68 64.93 71.17
CA CYS A 298 -105.99 65.55 71.39
C CYS A 298 -105.99 66.75 72.34
N GLY A 299 -104.87 67.04 73.03
CA GLY A 299 -104.74 68.15 73.98
C GLY A 299 -105.41 67.93 75.34
N SER A 300 -106.04 66.79 75.59
CA SER A 300 -106.65 66.49 76.90
C SER A 300 -105.59 66.27 78.00
N PRO A 301 -105.85 66.62 79.27
CA PRO A 301 -104.95 66.32 80.38
C PRO A 301 -104.63 64.82 80.49
N LEU A 302 -103.37 64.48 80.77
CA LEU A 302 -102.96 63.08 80.93
C LEU A 302 -103.37 62.57 82.32
N PRO A 303 -103.92 61.34 82.43
CA PRO A 303 -104.25 60.73 83.72
C PRO A 303 -103.02 60.58 84.63
N ALA A 304 -103.16 60.83 85.92
CA ALA A 304 -102.06 60.75 86.89
C ALA A 304 -101.48 59.33 87.06
N ASP A 305 -102.27 58.29 86.76
CA ASP A 305 -101.88 56.88 86.82
C ASP A 305 -101.33 56.34 85.47
N LEU A 306 -101.31 57.15 84.40
CA LEU A 306 -100.93 56.72 83.05
C LEU A 306 -99.53 56.11 82.99
N TRP A 307 -98.52 56.79 83.55
CA TRP A 307 -97.13 56.33 83.51
C TRP A 307 -96.92 55.05 84.28
N LYS A 308 -97.60 54.91 85.44
CA LYS A 308 -97.59 53.66 86.18
C LYS A 308 -98.22 52.53 85.37
N ARG A 309 -99.38 52.76 84.74
CA ARG A 309 -100.05 51.76 83.89
C ARG A 309 -99.22 51.36 82.68
N LEU A 310 -98.57 52.32 82.02
CA LEU A 310 -97.68 52.05 80.89
C LEU A 310 -96.39 51.36 81.34
N GLY A 311 -95.83 51.71 82.50
CA GLY A 311 -94.65 51.05 83.08
C GLY A 311 -94.93 49.64 83.59
N ASP A 312 -96.11 49.39 84.14
CA ASP A 312 -96.56 48.04 84.52
C ASP A 312 -96.83 47.18 83.26
N HIS A 313 -97.19 47.81 82.14
CA HIS A 313 -97.34 47.15 80.85
C HIS A 313 -95.97 46.85 80.19
N PHE A 314 -95.16 47.87 79.97
CA PHE A 314 -93.79 47.83 79.44
C PHE A 314 -92.74 47.70 80.55
N ASN A 315 -92.85 46.62 81.33
CA ASN A 315 -92.00 46.35 82.48
C ASN A 315 -90.52 46.18 82.12
N GLN A 316 -89.66 46.08 83.15
CA GLN A 316 -88.21 45.94 82.99
C GLN A 316 -87.82 44.75 82.09
N GLU A 317 -88.54 43.62 82.16
CA GLU A 317 -88.27 42.45 81.31
C GLU A 317 -88.43 42.74 79.81
N SER A 318 -89.43 43.55 79.44
CA SER A 318 -89.66 43.96 78.04
C SER A 318 -88.57 44.91 77.52
N GLN A 319 -88.06 45.80 78.38
CA GLN A 319 -86.99 46.73 78.04
C GLN A 319 -85.63 46.03 77.92
N ASP A 320 -85.36 45.07 78.82
CA ASP A 320 -84.13 44.27 78.78
C ASP A 320 -84.11 43.37 77.53
N LEU A 321 -85.22 42.72 77.20
CA LEU A 321 -85.33 41.93 75.96
C LEU A 321 -85.08 42.81 74.72
N GLU A 322 -85.62 44.02 74.66
CA GLU A 322 -85.39 44.92 73.54
C GLU A 322 -83.92 45.36 73.40
N LYS A 323 -83.24 45.67 74.52
CA LYS A 323 -81.80 45.96 74.51
C LYS A 323 -80.97 44.78 74.02
N ASP A 324 -81.33 43.57 74.44
CA ASP A 324 -80.66 42.35 73.99
C ASP A 324 -80.88 42.12 72.48
N LEU A 325 -82.11 42.33 71.98
CA LEU A 325 -82.42 42.28 70.54
C LEU A 325 -81.54 43.27 69.74
N ASP A 326 -81.43 44.52 70.20
CA ASP A 326 -80.62 45.55 69.54
C ASP A 326 -79.11 45.22 69.55
N SER A 327 -78.63 44.61 70.64
CA SER A 327 -77.25 44.12 70.73
C SER A 327 -76.97 43.05 69.67
N VAL A 328 -77.88 42.08 69.50
CA VAL A 328 -77.72 41.00 68.50
C VAL A 328 -77.87 41.54 67.07
N LEU A 329 -78.81 42.45 66.81
CA LEU A 329 -78.95 43.13 65.52
C LEU A 329 -77.67 43.86 65.11
N THR A 330 -77.03 44.57 66.06
CA THR A 330 -75.74 45.23 65.82
C THR A 330 -74.64 44.23 65.47
N LYS A 331 -74.58 43.09 66.18
CA LYS A 331 -73.60 42.03 65.89
C LYS A 331 -73.83 41.40 64.51
N ILE A 332 -75.09 41.20 64.10
CA ILE A 332 -75.43 40.70 62.75
C ILE A 332 -74.97 41.70 61.68
N SER A 333 -75.22 42.99 61.86
CA SER A 333 -74.79 44.03 60.91
C SER A 333 -73.26 44.07 60.76
N ASN A 334 -72.53 43.95 61.87
CA ASN A 334 -71.07 43.85 61.87
C ASN A 334 -70.58 42.59 61.13
N GLU A 335 -71.25 41.45 61.33
CA GLU A 335 -70.93 40.20 60.63
C GLU A 335 -71.13 40.33 59.11
N LYS A 336 -72.25 40.92 58.67
CA LYS A 336 -72.53 41.20 57.25
C LYS A 336 -71.47 42.10 56.61
N THR A 337 -70.97 43.08 57.36
CA THR A 337 -69.89 43.96 56.88
C THR A 337 -68.56 43.19 56.79
N ARG A 338 -68.25 42.35 57.78
CA ARG A 338 -67.02 41.55 57.80
C ARG A 338 -66.97 40.55 56.63
N ILE A 339 -68.06 39.84 56.37
CA ILE A 339 -68.06 38.76 55.37
C ILE A 339 -67.89 39.27 53.93
N LYS A 340 -68.39 40.46 53.61
CA LYS A 340 -68.18 41.09 52.29
C LYS A 340 -66.72 41.44 51.99
N ASN A 341 -65.88 41.51 53.02
CA ASN A 341 -64.47 41.88 52.91
C ASN A 341 -63.51 40.68 53.04
N VAL A 342 -64.01 39.45 52.91
CA VAL A 342 -63.19 38.22 53.01
C VAL A 342 -62.20 38.10 51.85
N VAL A 343 -62.59 38.48 50.63
CA VAL A 343 -61.72 38.44 49.45
C VAL A 343 -60.86 39.70 49.40
N THR A 344 -59.55 39.55 49.59
CA THR A 344 -58.60 40.69 49.66
C THR A 344 -57.60 40.73 48.51
N VAL A 345 -57.78 39.91 47.48
CA VAL A 345 -56.82 39.71 46.38
C VAL A 345 -57.51 39.90 45.04
N ASP A 346 -56.77 40.37 44.04
CA ASP A 346 -57.26 40.69 42.71
C ASP A 346 -56.72 39.73 41.64
N ARG A 347 -57.45 39.58 40.54
CA ARG A 347 -57.07 38.74 39.40
C ARG A 347 -55.66 39.04 38.87
N LYS A 348 -55.28 40.32 38.85
CA LYS A 348 -53.97 40.80 38.37
C LYS A 348 -52.78 40.35 39.23
N ASN A 349 -53.02 39.91 40.46
CA ASN A 349 -51.97 39.41 41.36
C ASN A 349 -51.55 37.98 41.04
N PHE A 350 -52.29 37.29 40.17
CA PHE A 350 -52.00 35.92 39.76
C PHE A 350 -51.36 35.87 38.37
N TYR A 351 -50.44 34.93 38.19
CA TYR A 351 -49.90 34.55 36.89
C TYR A 351 -51.01 34.10 35.95
N SER A 352 -50.83 34.28 34.64
CA SER A 352 -51.87 34.07 33.64
C SER A 352 -52.47 32.66 33.68
N ALA A 353 -51.65 31.66 34.01
CA ALA A 353 -52.07 30.26 34.17
C ALA A 353 -53.05 30.04 35.34
N ASN A 354 -52.99 30.88 36.39
CA ASN A 354 -53.80 30.75 37.59
C ASN A 354 -55.04 31.66 37.60
N GLN A 355 -55.13 32.61 36.67
CA GLN A 355 -56.22 33.60 36.63
C GLN A 355 -57.60 32.96 36.43
N ALA A 356 -57.74 32.01 35.51
CA ALA A 356 -59.02 31.33 35.28
C ALA A 356 -59.47 30.50 36.50
N THR A 357 -58.52 29.81 37.14
CA THR A 357 -58.78 29.05 38.38
C THR A 357 -59.19 30.00 39.51
N PHE A 358 -58.52 31.15 39.64
CA PHE A 358 -58.90 32.18 40.61
C PHE A 358 -60.31 32.72 40.35
N ASP A 359 -60.63 33.05 39.09
CA ASP A 359 -61.94 33.59 38.71
C ASP A 359 -63.07 32.60 39.10
N ASN A 360 -62.87 31.30 38.87
CA ASN A 360 -63.81 30.25 39.27
C ASN A 360 -63.93 30.13 40.80
N LEU A 361 -62.80 30.03 41.52
CA LEU A 361 -62.81 29.92 42.99
C LEU A 361 -63.40 31.15 43.67
N LYS A 362 -63.19 32.33 43.09
CA LYS A 362 -63.77 33.59 43.57
C LYS A 362 -65.29 33.58 43.38
N ALA A 363 -65.79 33.16 42.22
CA ALA A 363 -67.23 33.04 41.98
C ALA A 363 -67.89 32.07 42.99
N ASP A 364 -67.29 30.90 43.19
CA ASP A 364 -67.77 29.91 44.17
C ASP A 364 -67.79 30.47 45.60
N LEU A 365 -66.78 31.26 45.98
CA LEU A 365 -66.69 31.89 47.29
C LEU A 365 -67.71 33.01 47.47
N ASP A 366 -67.89 33.86 46.46
CA ASP A 366 -68.89 34.93 46.44
C ASP A 366 -70.31 34.33 46.60
N ASP A 367 -70.61 33.21 45.94
CA ASP A 367 -71.89 32.49 46.11
C ASP A 367 -72.10 31.95 47.53
N ALA A 368 -71.04 31.40 48.14
CA ALA A 368 -71.11 30.91 49.52
C ALA A 368 -71.31 32.07 50.52
N ILE A 369 -70.65 33.21 50.29
CA ILE A 369 -70.82 34.45 51.07
C ILE A 369 -72.25 34.96 50.96
N ASN A 370 -72.81 35.00 49.73
CA ASN A 370 -74.19 35.44 49.50
C ASN A 370 -75.21 34.58 50.26
N ASN A 371 -75.01 33.26 50.31
CA ASN A 371 -75.90 32.37 51.07
C ASN A 371 -75.77 32.56 52.60
N HIS A 372 -74.58 32.86 53.08
CA HIS A 372 -74.35 33.21 54.49
C HIS A 372 -74.99 34.56 54.86
N GLU A 373 -74.91 35.56 53.97
CA GLU A 373 -75.59 36.85 54.15
C GLU A 373 -77.11 36.69 54.20
N LYS A 374 -77.70 35.82 53.35
CA LYS A 374 -79.13 35.47 53.44
C LYS A 374 -79.50 34.87 54.79
N SER A 375 -78.66 34.00 55.33
CA SER A 375 -78.88 33.38 56.66
C SER A 375 -78.87 34.44 57.77
N LEU A 376 -77.92 35.38 57.72
CA LEU A 376 -77.88 36.54 58.62
C LEU A 376 -79.10 37.47 58.45
N GLN A 377 -79.57 37.66 57.21
CA GLN A 377 -80.79 38.43 56.93
C GLN A 377 -82.02 37.78 57.56
N SER A 378 -82.17 36.46 57.46
CA SER A 378 -83.28 35.74 58.10
C SER A 378 -83.29 35.90 59.62
N LEU A 379 -82.11 35.86 60.26
CA LEU A 379 -82.00 36.14 61.70
C LEU A 379 -82.37 37.59 62.05
N GLU A 380 -81.91 38.55 61.24
CA GLU A 380 -82.22 39.97 61.40
C GLU A 380 -83.72 40.26 61.26
N ASP A 381 -84.35 39.70 60.24
CA ASP A 381 -85.80 39.80 60.02
C ASP A 381 -86.55 39.20 61.22
N GLU A 382 -86.04 38.09 61.77
CA GLU A 382 -86.70 37.41 62.88
C GLU A 382 -86.66 38.24 64.18
N LEU A 383 -85.49 38.81 64.49
CA LEU A 383 -85.30 39.74 65.60
C LEU A 383 -86.12 41.02 65.43
N ASN A 384 -86.14 41.61 64.23
CA ASN A 384 -86.87 42.85 63.97
C ASN A 384 -88.38 42.68 64.13
N ALA A 385 -88.97 41.56 63.66
CA ALA A 385 -90.39 41.35 63.88
C ALA A 385 -90.72 40.94 65.33
N ARG A 386 -89.79 40.29 66.08
CA ARG A 386 -89.94 40.15 67.54
C ARG A 386 -89.90 41.52 68.23
N LYS A 387 -89.03 42.43 67.80
CA LYS A 387 -88.94 43.79 68.36
C LYS A 387 -90.23 44.59 68.12
N LYS A 388 -90.87 44.44 66.96
CA LYS A 388 -92.16 45.07 66.63
C LYS A 388 -93.33 44.49 67.43
N ASP A 389 -93.19 43.31 68.03
CA ASP A 389 -94.22 42.74 68.90
C ASP A 389 -93.57 42.02 70.08
N ILE A 390 -93.14 42.81 71.06
CA ILE A 390 -92.25 42.37 72.14
C ILE A 390 -92.92 41.39 73.11
N PHE A 391 -94.25 41.25 73.09
CA PHE A 391 -94.97 40.30 73.95
C PHE A 391 -95.33 38.98 73.26
N THR A 392 -95.34 38.93 71.92
CA THR A 392 -95.65 37.71 71.15
C THR A 392 -94.40 36.89 70.82
N GLU A 393 -94.28 35.74 71.47
CA GLU A 393 -93.24 34.73 71.17
C GLU A 393 -93.26 34.37 69.68
N ARG A 394 -92.08 34.15 69.09
CA ARG A 394 -91.97 33.73 67.69
C ARG A 394 -91.46 32.30 67.59
N SER A 395 -91.77 31.66 66.47
CA SER A 395 -91.33 30.28 66.22
C SER A 395 -89.83 30.22 66.04
N THR A 396 -89.23 29.10 66.44
CA THR A 396 -87.80 28.86 66.20
C THR A 396 -87.49 28.91 64.71
N ILE A 397 -86.44 29.63 64.34
CA ILE A 397 -85.92 29.67 62.98
C ILE A 397 -84.67 28.79 62.88
N ASP A 398 -84.59 28.00 61.82
CA ASP A 398 -83.37 27.26 61.45
C ASP A 398 -82.78 27.93 60.20
N VAL A 399 -81.48 28.24 60.27
CA VAL A 399 -80.76 28.92 59.18
C VAL A 399 -79.61 28.04 58.71
N GLN A 400 -79.37 28.04 57.40
CA GLN A 400 -78.34 27.19 56.83
C GLN A 400 -76.94 27.65 57.26
N ASP A 401 -76.22 26.79 57.99
CA ASP A 401 -74.83 27.07 58.36
C ASP A 401 -73.88 26.83 57.17
N ASN A 402 -73.50 27.93 56.53
CA ASN A 402 -72.55 27.93 55.41
C ASN A 402 -71.08 28.07 55.85
N THR A 403 -70.78 28.04 57.15
CA THR A 403 -69.45 28.32 57.70
C THR A 403 -68.37 27.40 57.13
N VAL A 404 -68.62 26.09 57.13
CA VAL A 404 -67.66 25.08 56.63
C VAL A 404 -67.39 25.27 55.13
N SER A 405 -68.45 25.52 54.36
CA SER A 405 -68.38 25.74 52.91
C SER A 405 -67.50 26.95 52.56
N ILE A 406 -67.65 28.05 53.29
CA ILE A 406 -66.83 29.25 53.11
C ILE A 406 -65.38 28.97 53.53
N SER A 407 -65.15 28.36 54.69
CA SER A 407 -63.80 28.02 55.16
C SER A 407 -63.03 27.13 54.18
N GLN A 408 -63.71 26.15 53.56
CA GLN A 408 -63.13 25.29 52.53
C GLN A 408 -62.74 26.09 51.28
N LYS A 409 -63.62 26.96 50.77
CA LYS A 409 -63.32 27.79 49.59
C LYS A 409 -62.20 28.80 49.86
N VAL A 410 -62.17 29.39 51.06
CA VAL A 410 -61.05 30.23 51.52
C VAL A 410 -59.75 29.44 51.54
N SER A 411 -59.76 28.18 51.99
CA SER A 411 -58.58 27.29 51.93
C SER A 411 -58.11 27.08 50.49
N LEU A 412 -59.02 26.77 49.57
CA LEU A 412 -58.68 26.56 48.16
C LEU A 412 -58.07 27.81 47.51
N VAL A 413 -58.58 29.00 47.82
CA VAL A 413 -57.97 30.26 47.36
C VAL A 413 -56.58 30.45 47.97
N ASN A 414 -56.40 30.17 49.27
CA ASN A 414 -55.10 30.27 49.93
C ASN A 414 -54.07 29.26 49.38
N GLU A 415 -54.49 28.04 49.03
CA GLU A 415 -53.67 27.04 48.34
C GLU A 415 -53.27 27.51 46.93
N LEU A 416 -54.19 28.15 46.20
CA LEU A 416 -53.86 28.75 44.91
C LEU A 416 -52.85 29.89 45.06
N ILE A 417 -52.99 30.72 46.09
CA ILE A 417 -52.01 31.77 46.41
C ILE A 417 -50.63 31.17 46.69
N GLU A 418 -50.56 30.10 47.50
CA GLU A 418 -49.29 29.43 47.79
C GLU A 418 -48.64 28.86 46.51
N ARG A 419 -49.44 28.20 45.66
CA ARG A 419 -48.98 27.69 44.37
C ARG A 419 -48.49 28.82 43.46
N ASN A 420 -49.21 29.94 43.41
CA ASN A 420 -48.86 31.10 42.60
C ASN A 420 -47.56 31.78 43.05
N ASN A 421 -47.36 31.98 44.36
CA ASN A 421 -46.11 32.56 44.87
C ASN A 421 -44.91 31.64 44.59
N LYS A 422 -45.09 30.31 44.63
CA LYS A 422 -44.03 29.36 44.24
C LYS A 422 -43.63 29.51 42.78
N THR A 423 -44.54 29.90 41.87
CA THR A 423 -44.23 30.10 40.44
C THR A 423 -43.13 31.13 40.22
N THR A 424 -43.02 32.17 41.06
CA THR A 424 -41.95 33.17 40.95
C THR A 424 -40.56 32.56 41.06
N THR A 425 -40.41 31.51 41.87
CA THR A 425 -39.12 30.82 42.08
C THR A 425 -38.69 29.96 40.89
N SER A 426 -39.64 29.41 40.13
CA SER A 426 -39.37 28.58 38.96
C SER A 426 -39.46 29.34 37.63
N LEU A 427 -40.02 30.56 37.62
CA LEU A 427 -40.32 31.32 36.40
C LEU A 427 -39.15 31.45 35.43
N GLU A 428 -37.94 31.72 35.92
CA GLU A 428 -36.76 31.88 35.05
C GLU A 428 -36.40 30.56 34.35
N GLU A 429 -36.41 29.44 35.08
CA GLU A 429 -36.12 28.12 34.51
C GLU A 429 -37.27 27.65 33.61
N ASP A 430 -38.53 27.87 33.99
CA ASP A 430 -39.71 27.56 33.19
C ASP A 430 -39.69 28.34 31.86
N GLN A 431 -39.31 29.63 31.90
CA GLN A 431 -39.12 30.43 30.69
C GLN A 431 -37.98 29.88 29.82
N LYS A 432 -36.87 29.45 30.42
CA LYS A 432 -35.75 28.86 29.67
C LYS A 432 -36.13 27.53 29.01
N ILE A 433 -36.89 26.68 29.71
CA ILE A 433 -37.45 25.44 29.15
C ILE A 433 -38.38 25.78 27.98
N ALA A 434 -39.33 26.70 28.18
CA ALA A 434 -40.26 27.13 27.14
C ALA A 434 -39.55 27.71 25.90
N ARG A 435 -38.47 28.50 26.06
CA ARG A 435 -37.65 28.97 24.92
C ARG A 435 -37.03 27.82 24.14
N ASN A 436 -36.49 26.83 24.84
CA ASN A 436 -35.90 25.65 24.20
C ASN A 436 -36.94 24.82 23.46
N GLU A 437 -38.11 24.58 24.06
CA GLU A 437 -39.20 23.84 23.43
C GLU A 437 -39.75 24.55 22.19
N LEU A 438 -39.95 25.87 22.26
CA LEU A 438 -40.35 26.67 21.09
C LEU A 438 -39.30 26.61 19.98
N ARG A 439 -38.00 26.70 20.32
CA ARG A 439 -36.90 26.59 19.34
C ARG A 439 -36.87 25.21 18.68
N LEU A 440 -36.91 24.14 19.48
CA LEU A 440 -36.89 22.77 18.97
C LEU A 440 -38.14 22.44 18.15
N SER A 441 -39.29 22.99 18.51
CA SER A 441 -40.52 22.91 17.70
C SER A 441 -40.36 23.59 16.34
N GLU A 442 -39.79 24.79 16.29
CA GLU A 442 -39.54 25.50 15.03
C GLU A 442 -38.54 24.73 14.14
N ILE A 443 -37.54 24.09 14.75
CA ILE A 443 -36.57 23.25 14.06
C ILE A 443 -37.23 21.97 13.57
N SER A 444 -38.10 21.34 14.36
CA SER A 444 -38.89 20.18 13.95
C SER A 444 -39.75 20.51 12.72
N GLN A 445 -40.48 21.61 12.75
CA GLN A 445 -41.24 22.07 11.59
C GLN A 445 -40.33 22.30 10.38
N PHE A 446 -39.18 22.95 10.57
CA PHE A 446 -38.21 23.16 9.49
C PHE A 446 -37.71 21.85 8.88
N THR A 447 -37.42 20.81 9.67
CA THR A 447 -36.97 19.51 9.13
C THR A 447 -38.04 18.84 8.26
N ILE A 448 -39.32 19.08 8.55
CA ILE A 448 -40.46 18.64 7.74
C ILE A 448 -40.56 19.47 6.47
N ASP A 449 -40.50 20.81 6.60
CA ASP A 449 -40.67 21.75 5.48
C ASP A 449 -39.63 21.55 4.37
N ILE A 450 -38.38 21.22 4.73
CA ILE A 450 -37.32 20.96 3.75
C ILE A 450 -37.25 19.50 3.29
N ASP A 451 -38.12 18.62 3.81
CA ASP A 451 -38.03 17.17 3.65
C ASP A 451 -36.59 16.66 3.88
N LEU A 452 -36.03 16.93 5.07
CA LEU A 452 -34.63 16.65 5.36
C LEU A 452 -34.27 15.18 5.08
N ALA A 453 -35.16 14.25 5.43
CA ALA A 453 -34.97 12.83 5.19
C ALA A 453 -34.98 12.49 3.68
N GLY A 454 -35.80 13.17 2.88
CA GLY A 454 -35.79 13.05 1.42
C GLY A 454 -34.51 13.58 0.78
N GLU A 455 -34.02 14.75 1.23
CA GLU A 455 -32.76 15.32 0.76
C GLU A 455 -31.55 14.45 1.13
N GLU A 456 -31.49 13.93 2.37
CA GLU A 456 -30.44 12.99 2.79
C GLU A 456 -30.46 11.70 1.96
N LYS A 457 -31.65 11.16 1.65
CA LYS A 457 -31.79 9.99 0.76
C LYS A 457 -31.34 10.30 -0.67
N LYS A 458 -31.67 11.48 -1.19
CA LYS A 458 -31.25 11.94 -2.53
C LYS A 458 -29.73 12.07 -2.62
N ILE A 459 -29.09 12.68 -1.62
CA ILE A 459 -27.63 12.82 -1.55
C ILE A 459 -26.99 11.43 -1.49
N LYS A 460 -27.47 10.53 -0.62
CA LYS A 460 -26.98 9.16 -0.53
C LYS A 460 -27.11 8.39 -1.85
N ALA A 461 -28.25 8.53 -2.55
CA ALA A 461 -28.43 7.91 -3.86
C ALA A 461 -27.48 8.45 -4.92
N LEU A 462 -27.11 9.73 -4.86
CA LEU A 462 -26.10 10.32 -5.74
C LEU A 462 -24.68 9.82 -5.39
N GLU A 463 -24.36 9.66 -4.10
CA GLU A 463 -23.11 9.03 -3.63
C GLU A 463 -22.98 7.59 -4.13
N ASP A 464 -24.04 6.78 -4.04
CA ASP A 464 -24.07 5.42 -4.58
C ASP A 464 -23.82 5.41 -6.10
N GLN A 465 -24.40 6.39 -6.83
CA GLN A 465 -24.16 6.54 -8.27
C GLN A 465 -22.72 6.98 -8.59
N ILE A 466 -22.07 7.77 -7.73
CA ILE A 466 -20.66 8.13 -7.85
C ILE A 466 -19.80 6.89 -7.72
N THR A 467 -20.02 6.08 -6.68
CA THR A 467 -19.29 4.82 -6.47
C THR A 467 -19.43 3.90 -7.68
N LYS A 468 -20.66 3.68 -8.15
CA LYS A 468 -20.88 2.87 -9.36
C LYS A 468 -20.19 3.43 -10.60
N ALA A 469 -20.21 4.76 -10.80
CA ALA A 469 -19.52 5.38 -11.93
C ALA A 469 -18.00 5.29 -11.81
N LYS A 470 -17.46 5.31 -10.59
CA LYS A 470 -16.04 5.13 -10.30
C LYS A 470 -15.60 3.70 -10.58
N ASP A 471 -16.39 2.71 -10.13
CA ASP A 471 -16.12 1.29 -10.42
C ASP A 471 -16.12 1.02 -11.94
N GLU A 472 -17.10 1.58 -12.66
CA GLU A 472 -17.16 1.49 -14.12
C GLU A 472 -15.95 2.17 -14.80
N LEU A 473 -15.50 3.31 -14.29
CA LEU A 473 -14.31 4.02 -14.78
C LEU A 473 -13.03 3.22 -14.54
N ASP A 474 -12.87 2.68 -13.33
CA ASP A 474 -11.69 1.93 -12.91
C ASP A 474 -11.59 0.60 -13.65
N ALA A 475 -12.73 -0.06 -13.91
CA ALA A 475 -12.77 -1.25 -14.76
C ALA A 475 -12.26 -0.97 -16.18
N VAL A 476 -12.71 0.14 -16.80
CA VAL A 476 -12.25 0.53 -18.14
C VAL A 476 -10.78 0.97 -18.13
N GLU A 477 -10.31 1.64 -17.08
CA GLU A 477 -8.91 2.04 -16.92
C GLU A 477 -7.98 0.82 -16.75
N ALA A 478 -8.35 -0.13 -15.89
CA ALA A 478 -7.58 -1.35 -15.68
C ALA A 478 -7.49 -2.18 -16.96
N GLU A 479 -8.60 -2.31 -17.66
CA GLU A 479 -8.71 -3.08 -18.89
C GLU A 479 -7.97 -2.38 -20.06
N GLY A 480 -8.00 -1.05 -20.12
CA GLY A 480 -7.18 -0.25 -21.05
C GLY A 480 -5.68 -0.37 -20.75
N LYS A 481 -5.28 -0.30 -19.49
CA LYS A 481 -3.88 -0.45 -19.06
C LYS A 481 -3.32 -1.82 -19.41
N LYS A 482 -4.09 -2.88 -19.15
CA LYS A 482 -3.71 -4.26 -19.51
C LYS A 482 -3.39 -4.40 -21.00
N ARG A 483 -4.23 -3.81 -21.87
CA ARG A 483 -4.00 -3.81 -23.32
C ARG A 483 -2.79 -2.97 -23.73
N VAL A 484 -2.59 -1.78 -23.14
CA VAL A 484 -1.41 -0.94 -23.41
C VAL A 484 -0.11 -1.65 -23.02
N ASP A 485 -0.08 -2.28 -21.84
CA ASP A 485 1.07 -3.02 -21.36
C ASP A 485 1.37 -4.22 -22.28
N ARG A 486 0.33 -4.93 -22.75
CA ARG A 486 0.45 -6.01 -23.73
C ARG A 486 1.00 -5.51 -25.07
N VAL A 487 0.50 -4.41 -25.61
CA VAL A 487 1.03 -3.80 -26.85
C VAL A 487 2.50 -3.42 -26.68
N LYS A 488 2.90 -2.89 -25.52
CA LYS A 488 4.30 -2.54 -25.23
C LYS A 488 5.20 -3.77 -25.18
N GLU A 489 4.75 -4.85 -24.56
CA GLU A 489 5.44 -6.14 -24.54
C GLU A 489 5.64 -6.67 -25.96
N LEU A 490 4.57 -6.74 -26.76
CA LEU A 490 4.58 -7.22 -28.14
C LEU A 490 5.49 -6.37 -29.06
N ARG A 491 5.46 -5.03 -28.93
CA ARG A 491 6.36 -4.13 -29.67
C ARG A 491 7.83 -4.28 -29.27
N THR A 492 8.11 -4.69 -28.03
CA THR A 492 9.48 -4.95 -27.57
C THR A 492 10.02 -6.23 -28.22
N GLN A 493 9.17 -7.26 -28.36
CA GLN A 493 9.52 -8.52 -29.03
C GLN A 493 9.90 -8.30 -30.50
N LEU A 494 9.15 -7.48 -31.26
CA LEU A 494 9.47 -7.15 -32.66
C LEU A 494 10.78 -6.36 -32.86
N ARG A 495 11.24 -5.62 -31.84
CA ARG A 495 12.41 -4.72 -31.96
C ARG A 495 13.75 -5.44 -31.80
N ASP A 496 13.79 -6.60 -31.14
CA ASP A 496 15.06 -7.30 -30.86
C ASP A 496 15.57 -8.16 -32.04
N GLU A 497 14.73 -8.55 -32.99
CA GLU A 497 15.17 -9.29 -34.19
C GLU A 497 16.09 -8.46 -35.12
N LYS A 498 15.78 -7.16 -35.30
CA LYS A 498 16.63 -6.25 -36.09
C LYS A 498 17.98 -5.98 -35.41
N ARG A 499 18.01 -5.97 -34.08
CA ARG A 499 19.23 -5.76 -33.28
C ARG A 499 20.22 -6.91 -33.38
N GLY A 500 19.76 -8.16 -33.44
CA GLY A 500 20.64 -9.32 -33.56
C GLY A 500 21.48 -9.28 -34.85
N ALA A 501 20.87 -8.91 -35.98
CA ALA A 501 21.57 -8.76 -37.25
C ALA A 501 22.51 -7.54 -37.28
N GLU A 502 22.09 -6.41 -36.72
CA GLU A 502 22.95 -5.23 -36.53
C GLU A 502 24.19 -5.57 -35.70
N GLN A 503 24.06 -6.42 -34.68
CA GLN A 503 25.15 -6.83 -33.81
C GLN A 503 26.13 -7.77 -34.52
N VAL A 504 25.66 -8.72 -35.33
CA VAL A 504 26.58 -9.49 -36.18
C VAL A 504 27.30 -8.61 -37.19
N ASN A 505 26.60 -7.65 -37.81
CA ASN A 505 27.21 -6.68 -38.70
C ASN A 505 28.23 -5.78 -38.01
N GLN A 506 28.02 -5.45 -36.74
CA GLN A 506 29.02 -4.74 -35.93
C GLN A 506 30.28 -5.59 -35.73
N TYR A 507 30.13 -6.87 -35.41
CA TYR A 507 31.27 -7.80 -35.24
C TYR A 507 32.03 -8.03 -36.55
N LEU A 508 31.33 -8.16 -37.67
CA LEU A 508 31.94 -8.29 -39.00
C LEU A 508 32.59 -6.97 -39.45
N GLY A 509 31.92 -5.83 -39.23
CA GLY A 509 32.33 -4.51 -39.72
C GLY A 509 33.52 -3.90 -38.97
N HIS A 510 33.63 -4.07 -37.65
CA HIS A 510 34.76 -3.55 -36.87
C HIS A 510 36.11 -4.15 -37.28
N PHE A 511 36.14 -5.33 -37.89
CA PHE A 511 37.38 -6.08 -38.09
C PHE A 511 37.73 -6.39 -39.56
N LEU A 512 36.77 -6.34 -40.51
CA LEU A 512 37.04 -6.67 -41.92
C LEU A 512 37.43 -5.51 -42.84
N GLY A 513 37.57 -4.27 -42.34
CA GLY A 513 38.32 -3.18 -42.96
C GLY A 513 37.83 -2.59 -44.29
N HIS A 514 37.39 -3.39 -45.28
CA HIS A 514 37.00 -2.93 -46.61
C HIS A 514 35.94 -3.87 -47.23
N GLY A 515 34.67 -3.48 -47.25
CA GLY A 515 33.60 -4.14 -48.04
C GLY A 515 33.22 -5.57 -47.60
N GLY A 516 33.47 -5.92 -46.34
CA GLY A 516 33.28 -7.25 -45.76
C GLY A 516 31.81 -7.71 -45.68
N LEU A 517 31.64 -9.01 -45.49
CA LEU A 517 30.33 -9.67 -45.43
C LEU A 517 29.39 -8.99 -44.42
N SER A 518 28.11 -8.92 -44.77
CA SER A 518 27.04 -8.45 -43.88
C SER A 518 25.87 -9.42 -43.88
N LEU A 519 25.08 -9.41 -42.82
CA LEU A 519 23.80 -10.09 -42.71
C LEU A 519 22.68 -9.07 -42.96
N SER A 520 21.84 -9.36 -43.94
CA SER A 520 20.62 -8.61 -44.22
C SER A 520 19.40 -9.46 -43.95
N ALA A 521 18.37 -8.85 -43.35
CA ALA A 521 17.07 -9.48 -43.21
C ALA A 521 16.28 -9.29 -44.52
N VAL A 522 15.98 -10.39 -45.21
CA VAL A 522 15.15 -10.41 -46.40
C VAL A 522 13.80 -11.01 -46.04
N GLU A 523 12.73 -10.31 -46.37
CA GLU A 523 11.36 -10.80 -46.19
C GLU A 523 11.03 -11.83 -47.29
N GLU A 524 10.58 -13.01 -46.90
CA GLU A 524 10.25 -14.07 -47.85
C GLU A 524 8.84 -13.85 -48.45
N ALA A 525 8.71 -13.92 -49.78
CA ALA A 525 7.44 -13.63 -50.45
C ALA A 525 6.31 -14.59 -49.99
N ASN A 526 5.18 -14.02 -49.54
CA ASN A 526 4.00 -14.71 -49.01
C ASN A 526 4.18 -15.44 -47.65
N THR A 527 5.25 -15.17 -46.92
CA THR A 527 5.45 -15.64 -45.53
C THR A 527 6.02 -14.52 -44.67
N ALA A 528 5.55 -14.34 -43.44
CA ALA A 528 6.05 -13.28 -42.53
C ALA A 528 7.41 -13.60 -41.87
N THR A 529 8.15 -14.54 -42.47
CA THR A 529 9.45 -15.01 -42.01
C THR A 529 10.56 -14.18 -42.64
N TYR A 530 11.35 -13.52 -41.80
CA TYR A 530 12.61 -12.93 -42.24
C TYR A 530 13.65 -14.05 -42.41
N ARG A 531 14.22 -14.16 -43.61
CA ARG A 531 15.41 -14.95 -43.87
C ARG A 531 16.62 -14.04 -43.81
N PHE A 532 17.61 -14.43 -43.04
CA PHE A 532 18.89 -13.74 -43.08
C PHE A 532 19.69 -14.23 -44.28
N GLN A 533 20.13 -13.30 -45.12
CA GLN A 533 21.01 -13.54 -46.24
C GLN A 533 22.37 -12.88 -45.98
N ILE A 534 23.44 -13.58 -46.32
CA ILE A 534 24.80 -13.03 -46.27
C ILE A 534 25.02 -12.25 -47.56
N LEU A 535 25.39 -10.98 -47.45
CA LEU A 535 25.73 -10.11 -48.55
C LEU A 535 27.23 -9.85 -48.58
N ARG A 536 27.80 -9.70 -49.78
CA ARG A 536 29.13 -9.15 -50.03
C ARG A 536 28.93 -7.85 -50.80
N GLY A 537 29.00 -6.71 -50.08
CA GLY A 537 28.45 -5.44 -50.60
C GLY A 537 26.93 -5.51 -50.69
N ASP A 538 26.37 -5.21 -51.87
CA ASP A 538 24.91 -5.23 -52.12
C ASP A 538 24.40 -6.53 -52.77
N GLN A 539 25.27 -7.53 -52.95
CA GLN A 539 24.94 -8.80 -53.63
C GLN A 539 24.99 -9.99 -52.66
N ALA A 540 24.09 -10.96 -52.87
CA ALA A 540 24.06 -12.20 -52.11
C ALA A 540 25.35 -13.03 -52.30
N ALA A 541 25.93 -13.49 -51.19
CA ALA A 541 27.17 -14.25 -51.16
C ALA A 541 26.91 -15.75 -50.97
N TYR A 542 26.93 -16.51 -52.06
CA TYR A 542 26.70 -17.98 -52.05
C TYR A 542 28.01 -18.79 -51.95
N ASN A 543 29.14 -18.26 -52.42
CA ASN A 543 30.44 -18.95 -52.47
C ASN A 543 31.42 -18.39 -51.43
N LEU A 544 31.15 -18.64 -50.16
CA LEU A 544 32.02 -18.25 -49.04
C LEU A 544 33.17 -19.27 -48.88
N SER A 545 34.36 -18.76 -48.58
CA SER A 545 35.49 -19.61 -48.18
C SER A 545 35.24 -20.28 -46.82
N GLU A 546 35.93 -21.38 -46.52
CA GLU A 546 35.81 -22.03 -45.20
C GLU A 546 36.15 -21.09 -44.03
N GLY A 547 37.07 -20.16 -44.24
CA GLY A 547 37.43 -19.12 -43.28
C GLY A 547 36.28 -18.13 -43.05
N GLU A 548 35.65 -17.64 -44.12
CA GLU A 548 34.48 -16.76 -44.06
C GLU A 548 33.26 -17.44 -43.41
N CYS A 549 32.99 -18.70 -43.75
CA CYS A 549 31.92 -19.48 -43.12
C CYS A 549 32.15 -19.62 -41.61
N SER A 550 33.37 -19.95 -41.19
CA SER A 550 33.72 -20.10 -39.76
C SER A 550 33.59 -18.76 -39.02
N LEU A 551 34.04 -17.67 -39.65
CA LEU A 551 33.97 -16.32 -39.07
C LEU A 551 32.53 -15.84 -38.89
N VAL A 552 31.70 -15.92 -39.93
CA VAL A 552 30.27 -15.55 -39.85
C VAL A 552 29.58 -16.40 -38.79
N ALA A 553 29.88 -17.70 -38.75
CA ALA A 553 29.31 -18.59 -37.75
C ALA A 553 29.70 -18.22 -36.33
N PHE A 554 30.95 -17.83 -36.11
CA PHE A 554 31.41 -17.41 -34.80
C PHE A 554 30.81 -16.05 -34.40
N CYS A 555 30.72 -15.08 -35.31
CA CYS A 555 30.05 -13.80 -35.04
C CYS A 555 28.56 -13.98 -34.73
N TYR A 556 27.88 -14.90 -35.44
CA TYR A 556 26.49 -15.28 -35.15
C TYR A 556 26.35 -15.86 -33.74
N PHE A 557 27.26 -16.76 -33.34
CA PHE A 557 27.29 -17.31 -31.99
C PHE A 557 27.47 -16.23 -30.93
N LEU A 558 28.38 -15.28 -31.13
CA LEU A 558 28.58 -14.16 -30.21
C LEU A 558 27.33 -13.30 -30.06
N ALA A 559 26.63 -13.00 -31.17
CA ALA A 559 25.38 -12.25 -31.11
C ALA A 559 24.29 -13.03 -30.36
N LYS A 560 24.23 -14.36 -30.52
CA LYS A 560 23.36 -15.25 -29.74
C LYS A 560 23.68 -15.30 -28.25
N LEU A 561 24.89 -14.91 -27.81
CA LEU A 561 25.20 -14.77 -26.37
C LEU A 561 24.62 -13.49 -25.76
N GLU A 562 24.28 -12.49 -26.57
CA GLU A 562 23.76 -11.19 -26.14
C GLU A 562 22.24 -11.03 -26.35
N ASP A 563 21.56 -12.11 -26.76
CA ASP A 563 20.12 -12.18 -26.91
C ASP A 563 19.39 -12.18 -25.53
N ILE A 564 18.10 -11.88 -25.52
CA ILE A 564 17.26 -11.74 -24.31
C ILE A 564 17.36 -12.97 -23.41
N GLU A 565 17.42 -14.17 -23.99
CA GLU A 565 17.47 -15.42 -23.23
C GLU A 565 18.79 -15.62 -22.48
N THR A 566 19.87 -14.95 -22.87
CA THR A 566 21.22 -15.15 -22.33
C THR A 566 21.77 -13.91 -21.64
N LYS A 567 21.31 -12.73 -22.02
CA LYS A 567 21.84 -11.45 -21.55
C LYS A 567 21.68 -11.29 -20.03
N GLY A 568 22.79 -10.99 -19.37
CA GLY A 568 22.83 -10.81 -17.91
C GLY A 568 22.85 -12.10 -17.10
N LYS A 569 22.84 -13.27 -17.74
CA LYS A 569 22.98 -14.57 -17.07
C LYS A 569 24.44 -14.99 -16.94
N LYS A 570 24.72 -15.91 -16.01
CA LYS A 570 26.05 -16.48 -15.79
C LYS A 570 26.22 -17.72 -16.68
N LEU A 571 26.81 -17.55 -17.86
CA LEU A 571 26.84 -18.60 -18.89
C LEU A 571 28.01 -19.58 -18.72
N ILE A 572 27.78 -20.87 -19.00
CA ILE A 572 28.83 -21.85 -19.27
C ILE A 572 29.02 -21.93 -20.79
N ILE A 573 30.17 -21.49 -21.28
CA ILE A 573 30.46 -21.36 -22.70
C ILE A 573 31.48 -22.43 -23.12
N TYR A 574 31.17 -23.19 -24.16
CA TYR A 574 32.11 -24.13 -24.78
C TYR A 574 32.33 -23.76 -26.24
N ILE A 575 33.56 -23.49 -26.64
CA ILE A 575 33.94 -23.13 -28.01
C ILE A 575 34.83 -24.23 -28.57
N ASP A 576 34.31 -25.02 -29.51
CA ASP A 576 35.04 -26.08 -30.18
C ASP A 576 35.59 -25.61 -31.52
N ASP A 577 36.90 -25.40 -31.55
CA ASP A 577 37.71 -25.19 -32.74
C ASP A 577 37.17 -24.10 -33.68
N PRO A 578 37.15 -22.83 -33.22
CA PRO A 578 36.47 -21.73 -33.91
C PRO A 578 37.18 -21.23 -35.17
N ILE A 579 38.20 -21.94 -35.64
CA ILE A 579 39.05 -21.54 -36.77
C ILE A 579 39.13 -22.67 -37.81
N SER A 580 39.05 -22.31 -39.10
CA SER A 580 39.47 -23.18 -40.20
C SER A 580 40.99 -23.12 -40.36
N SER A 581 41.63 -24.24 -40.67
CA SER A 581 43.07 -24.48 -40.58
C SER A 581 43.96 -23.72 -41.58
N LEU A 582 43.42 -22.81 -42.40
CA LEU A 582 44.09 -22.32 -43.62
C LEU A 582 44.42 -20.81 -43.68
N ASP A 583 44.04 -19.98 -42.69
CA ASP A 583 44.31 -18.52 -42.76
C ASP A 583 44.79 -17.91 -41.42
N SER A 584 46.02 -17.39 -41.41
CA SER A 584 46.63 -16.73 -40.26
C SER A 584 45.97 -15.40 -39.86
N ASN A 585 45.34 -14.68 -40.80
CA ASN A 585 44.62 -13.45 -40.51
C ASN A 585 43.32 -13.75 -39.74
N HIS A 586 42.61 -14.82 -40.11
CA HIS A 586 41.39 -15.28 -39.41
C HIS A 586 41.65 -15.73 -37.97
N ILE A 587 42.82 -16.30 -37.68
CA ILE A 587 43.22 -16.67 -36.31
C ILE A 587 43.23 -15.44 -35.38
N PHE A 588 43.83 -14.33 -35.83
CA PHE A 588 43.89 -13.12 -35.02
C PHE A 588 42.50 -12.50 -34.79
N PHE A 589 41.62 -12.54 -35.79
CA PHE A 589 40.25 -12.04 -35.64
C PHE A 589 39.45 -12.84 -34.63
N VAL A 590 39.43 -14.17 -34.73
CA VAL A 590 38.71 -15.03 -33.78
C VAL A 590 39.28 -14.88 -32.37
N PHE A 591 40.62 -14.81 -32.23
CA PHE A 591 41.26 -14.47 -30.96
C PHE A 591 40.77 -13.12 -30.41
N SER A 592 40.76 -12.06 -31.24
CA SER A 592 40.34 -10.72 -30.83
C SER A 592 38.87 -10.66 -30.42
N LEU A 593 38.01 -11.44 -31.07
CA LEU A 593 36.60 -11.57 -30.72
C LEU A 593 36.42 -12.27 -29.37
N ILE A 594 37.11 -13.40 -29.14
CA ILE A 594 37.11 -14.08 -27.84
C ILE A 594 37.64 -13.15 -26.75
N GLU A 595 38.75 -12.45 -27.03
CA GLU A 595 39.38 -11.55 -26.07
C GLU A 595 38.44 -10.42 -25.65
N ASN A 596 37.87 -9.70 -26.63
CA ASN A 596 37.09 -8.50 -26.35
C ASN A 596 35.67 -8.79 -25.85
N TYR A 597 35.04 -9.85 -26.34
CA TYR A 597 33.62 -10.12 -26.06
C TYR A 597 33.38 -11.25 -25.05
N ILE A 598 34.41 -12.02 -24.68
CA ILE A 598 34.26 -13.12 -23.72
C ILE A 598 35.22 -12.99 -22.53
N THR A 599 36.53 -12.89 -22.77
CA THR A 599 37.54 -13.03 -21.70
C THR A 599 37.93 -11.74 -21.00
N LYS A 600 37.71 -10.57 -21.58
CA LYS A 600 37.91 -9.31 -20.86
C LYS A 600 36.92 -9.16 -19.70
N PRO A 601 37.38 -8.67 -18.54
CA PRO A 601 36.50 -8.30 -17.45
C PRO A 601 35.47 -7.26 -17.88
N ILE A 602 34.31 -7.27 -17.23
CA ILE A 602 33.27 -6.27 -17.45
C ILE A 602 33.74 -4.96 -16.84
N GLU A 603 33.62 -3.87 -17.60
CA GLU A 603 33.96 -2.51 -17.18
C GLU A 603 32.69 -1.66 -16.99
N ASP A 604 32.76 -0.69 -16.08
CA ASP A 604 31.71 0.32 -15.89
C ASP A 604 31.78 1.43 -16.95
N ALA A 605 30.84 2.38 -16.90
CA ALA A 605 30.76 3.48 -17.86
C ALA A 605 32.01 4.39 -17.90
N ASN A 606 32.89 4.30 -16.91
CA ASN A 606 34.14 5.06 -16.81
C ASN A 606 35.37 4.20 -17.17
N GLY A 607 35.18 2.98 -17.67
CA GLY A 607 36.26 2.05 -18.04
C GLY A 607 36.91 1.35 -16.84
N LYS A 608 36.28 1.35 -15.65
CA LYS A 608 36.81 0.66 -14.48
C LYS A 608 36.27 -0.76 -14.41
N THR A 609 37.17 -1.73 -14.20
CA THR A 609 36.79 -3.14 -14.02
C THR A 609 35.83 -3.33 -12.84
N ILE A 610 34.70 -4.00 -13.10
CA ILE A 610 33.69 -4.36 -12.10
C ILE A 610 34.19 -5.57 -11.30
N LEU A 611 34.22 -5.42 -9.99
CA LEU A 611 34.62 -6.48 -9.06
C LEU A 611 33.40 -7.18 -8.43
N ASP A 612 33.51 -8.48 -8.18
CA ASP A 612 32.53 -9.26 -7.43
C ASP A 612 32.62 -8.99 -5.93
N GLY A 613 31.72 -9.58 -5.13
CA GLY A 613 31.68 -9.42 -3.68
C GLY A 613 32.94 -9.89 -2.93
N ASN A 614 33.86 -10.57 -3.61
CA ASN A 614 35.15 -11.02 -3.09
C ASN A 614 36.33 -10.20 -3.65
N GLY A 615 36.05 -9.08 -4.31
CA GLY A 615 37.07 -8.19 -4.89
C GLY A 615 37.73 -8.74 -6.16
N ARG A 616 37.14 -9.73 -6.84
CA ARG A 616 37.70 -10.33 -8.07
C ARG A 616 37.03 -9.75 -9.33
N PRO A 617 37.74 -9.63 -10.46
CA PRO A 617 37.13 -9.19 -11.71
C PRO A 617 35.92 -10.04 -12.12
N THR A 618 34.85 -9.36 -12.55
CA THR A 618 33.64 -10.01 -13.07
C THR A 618 33.81 -10.28 -14.56
N TYR A 619 33.43 -11.47 -15.01
CA TYR A 619 33.52 -11.91 -16.40
C TYR A 619 32.13 -12.20 -16.96
N ARG A 620 31.99 -12.20 -18.29
CA ARG A 620 30.73 -12.50 -19.00
C ARG A 620 30.32 -13.98 -18.95
N TYR A 621 31.15 -14.83 -18.38
CA TYR A 621 30.93 -16.27 -18.25
C TYR A 621 31.10 -16.73 -16.80
N GLU A 622 30.32 -17.74 -16.42
CA GLU A 622 30.56 -18.55 -15.23
C GLU A 622 31.76 -19.47 -15.45
N GLN A 623 31.81 -20.12 -16.62
CA GLN A 623 32.89 -21.02 -17.00
C GLN A 623 33.10 -21.03 -18.52
N LEU A 624 34.36 -21.07 -18.96
CA LEU A 624 34.73 -21.05 -20.37
C LEU A 624 35.61 -22.26 -20.72
N PHE A 625 35.28 -22.91 -21.83
CA PHE A 625 36.07 -23.97 -22.45
C PHE A 625 36.38 -23.57 -23.88
N ILE A 626 37.65 -23.64 -24.28
CA ILE A 626 38.06 -23.41 -25.66
C ILE A 626 38.90 -24.60 -26.09
N SER A 627 38.42 -25.39 -27.06
CA SER A 627 39.19 -26.46 -27.68
C SER A 627 39.76 -26.07 -29.03
N THR A 628 40.96 -26.54 -29.36
CA THR A 628 41.56 -26.36 -30.68
C THR A 628 42.54 -27.48 -31.04
N HIS A 629 42.74 -27.69 -32.34
CA HIS A 629 43.84 -28.52 -32.87
C HIS A 629 45.00 -27.69 -33.45
N ASN A 630 44.84 -26.38 -33.60
CA ASN A 630 45.80 -25.50 -34.24
C ASN A 630 46.79 -24.95 -33.21
N LEU A 631 48.08 -25.20 -33.42
CA LEU A 631 49.13 -24.74 -32.51
C LEU A 631 49.28 -23.22 -32.53
N GLU A 632 49.11 -22.56 -33.68
CA GLU A 632 49.22 -21.11 -33.78
C GLU A 632 48.10 -20.43 -32.98
N PHE A 633 46.86 -20.90 -33.11
CA PHE A 633 45.75 -20.40 -32.29
C PHE A 633 45.95 -20.71 -30.81
N LEU A 634 46.49 -21.89 -30.44
CA LEU A 634 46.84 -22.18 -29.06
C LEU A 634 47.82 -21.13 -28.49
N LYS A 635 48.78 -20.63 -29.28
CA LYS A 635 49.68 -19.54 -28.84
C LYS A 635 48.91 -18.27 -28.51
N TYR A 636 47.90 -17.92 -29.32
CA TYR A 636 47.02 -16.78 -29.04
C TYR A 636 46.13 -17.02 -27.81
N LEU A 637 45.55 -18.22 -27.65
CA LEU A 637 44.74 -18.57 -26.49
C LEU A 637 45.52 -18.44 -25.17
N LYS A 638 46.84 -18.68 -25.19
CA LYS A 638 47.70 -18.45 -24.01
C LYS A 638 47.80 -16.99 -23.59
N ARG A 639 47.58 -16.05 -24.52
CA ARG A 639 47.64 -14.59 -24.32
C ARG A 639 46.30 -13.99 -23.89
N LEU A 640 45.21 -14.76 -23.86
CA LEU A 640 43.91 -14.29 -23.41
C LEU A 640 43.99 -13.76 -21.98
N THR A 641 43.18 -12.75 -21.67
CA THR A 641 43.02 -12.25 -20.30
C THR A 641 42.46 -13.36 -19.41
N LYS A 642 43.24 -13.82 -18.42
CA LYS A 642 42.89 -14.98 -17.58
C LYS A 642 42.33 -14.53 -16.22
N PRO A 643 41.40 -15.30 -15.62
CA PRO A 643 40.94 -15.10 -14.25
C PRO A 643 42.00 -15.55 -13.23
N ALA A 644 43.09 -14.79 -13.11
CA ALA A 644 44.21 -15.06 -12.19
C ALA A 644 44.67 -16.54 -12.19
N LYS A 645 44.71 -17.21 -11.03
CA LYS A 645 45.08 -18.64 -10.88
C LYS A 645 43.94 -19.62 -11.21
N ASP A 646 42.77 -19.14 -11.66
CA ASP A 646 41.58 -19.96 -11.96
C ASP A 646 41.49 -20.34 -13.44
N SER A 647 42.63 -20.76 -14.02
CA SER A 647 42.70 -21.26 -15.39
C SER A 647 43.52 -22.53 -15.48
N GLU A 648 43.12 -23.45 -16.37
CA GLU A 648 43.83 -24.71 -16.59
C GLU A 648 43.93 -25.07 -18.08
N SER A 649 44.93 -25.86 -18.43
CA SER A 649 45.19 -26.33 -19.78
C SER A 649 45.19 -27.86 -19.85
N PHE A 650 44.42 -28.43 -20.77
CA PHE A 650 44.25 -29.86 -20.95
C PHE A 650 44.74 -30.31 -22.32
N LEU A 651 45.18 -31.57 -22.40
CA LEU A 651 45.54 -32.26 -23.63
C LEU A 651 44.60 -33.45 -23.82
N ILE A 652 43.95 -33.54 -24.98
CA ILE A 652 43.19 -34.72 -25.39
C ILE A 652 44.03 -35.53 -26.37
N THR A 653 44.33 -36.77 -26.00
CA THR A 653 45.11 -37.72 -26.80
C THR A 653 44.26 -38.91 -27.25
N ARG A 654 44.58 -39.43 -28.43
CA ARG A 654 43.99 -40.66 -28.95
C ARG A 654 44.85 -41.85 -28.48
N LYS A 655 44.26 -42.78 -27.74
CA LYS A 655 44.80 -44.12 -27.45
C LYS A 655 44.41 -45.08 -28.59
N GLN A 656 44.95 -46.31 -28.60
CA GLN A 656 44.68 -47.30 -29.66
C GLN A 656 43.18 -47.54 -29.89
N SER A 657 42.40 -47.70 -28.81
CA SER A 657 40.96 -47.98 -28.87
C SER A 657 40.07 -46.88 -28.27
N SER A 658 40.65 -45.90 -27.58
CA SER A 658 39.90 -44.88 -26.83
C SER A 658 40.54 -43.50 -26.92
N SER A 659 39.96 -42.52 -26.27
CA SER A 659 40.52 -41.19 -26.09
C SER A 659 40.72 -40.91 -24.60
N ALA A 660 41.70 -40.09 -24.28
CA ALA A 660 42.00 -39.71 -22.90
C ALA A 660 42.17 -38.19 -22.80
N ILE A 661 41.80 -37.66 -21.63
CA ILE A 661 42.03 -36.28 -21.24
C ILE A 661 43.10 -36.31 -20.15
N GLY A 662 44.10 -35.45 -20.26
CA GLY A 662 45.12 -35.23 -19.24
C GLY A 662 45.47 -33.76 -19.13
N LEU A 663 46.28 -33.40 -18.13
CA LEU A 663 46.84 -32.04 -18.08
C LEU A 663 47.78 -31.82 -19.26
N MET A 664 47.76 -30.59 -19.78
CA MET A 664 48.67 -30.21 -20.85
C MET A 664 50.12 -30.27 -20.31
N PRO A 665 51.03 -31.01 -20.98
CA PRO A 665 52.42 -31.08 -20.56
C PRO A 665 53.06 -29.70 -20.41
N THR A 666 53.93 -29.52 -19.41
CA THR A 666 54.56 -28.22 -19.08
C THR A 666 55.20 -27.56 -20.29
N TYR A 667 55.84 -28.34 -21.18
CA TYR A 667 56.46 -27.77 -22.37
C TYR A 667 55.44 -27.15 -23.34
N LEU A 668 54.28 -27.79 -23.52
CA LEU A 668 53.22 -27.30 -24.38
C LEU A 668 52.37 -26.24 -23.69
N ARG A 669 52.31 -26.26 -22.35
CA ARG A 669 51.63 -25.26 -21.53
C ARG A 669 52.41 -23.94 -21.51
N ASN A 670 53.71 -24.00 -21.20
CA ASN A 670 54.55 -22.82 -20.95
C ASN A 670 55.22 -22.30 -22.22
N TYR A 671 55.69 -23.17 -23.11
CA TYR A 671 56.47 -22.74 -24.28
C TYR A 671 55.65 -22.64 -25.54
N ILE A 672 56.06 -21.70 -26.37
CA ILE A 672 55.46 -21.39 -27.68
C ILE A 672 56.23 -22.13 -28.79
N THR A 673 57.50 -22.50 -28.55
CA THR A 673 58.40 -23.16 -29.50
C THR A 673 59.10 -24.38 -28.87
N GLU A 674 59.54 -25.32 -29.72
CA GLU A 674 60.33 -26.50 -29.29
C GLU A 674 61.69 -26.10 -28.71
N LEU A 675 62.19 -24.89 -29.01
CA LEU A 675 63.51 -24.40 -28.59
C LEU A 675 63.70 -24.38 -27.06
N ASN A 676 62.73 -23.84 -26.31
CA ASN A 676 62.81 -23.77 -24.85
C ASN A 676 62.75 -25.16 -24.19
N TYR A 677 61.97 -26.07 -24.77
CA TYR A 677 61.92 -27.46 -24.32
C TYR A 677 63.29 -28.14 -24.49
N LEU A 678 63.88 -28.02 -25.69
CA LEU A 678 65.19 -28.60 -25.97
C LEU A 678 66.29 -28.01 -25.07
N PHE A 679 66.25 -26.70 -24.79
CA PHE A 679 67.13 -26.08 -23.80
C PHE A 679 66.97 -26.74 -22.41
N GLY A 680 65.73 -26.97 -21.96
CA GLY A 680 65.44 -27.64 -20.70
C GLY A 680 65.95 -29.09 -20.64
N GLU A 681 65.84 -29.84 -21.73
CA GLU A 681 66.39 -31.21 -21.83
C GLU A 681 67.93 -31.20 -21.75
N ILE A 682 68.60 -30.26 -22.43
CA ILE A 682 70.05 -30.08 -22.35
C ILE A 682 70.46 -29.68 -20.93
N TYR A 683 69.72 -28.76 -20.30
CA TYR A 683 69.94 -28.35 -18.92
C TYR A 683 69.81 -29.53 -17.95
N CYS A 684 68.77 -30.35 -18.10
CA CYS A 684 68.57 -31.55 -17.28
C CYS A 684 69.78 -32.50 -17.38
N CYS A 685 70.33 -32.66 -18.59
CA CYS A 685 71.48 -33.52 -18.83
C CYS A 685 72.79 -32.98 -18.25
N SER A 686 72.87 -31.72 -17.81
CA SER A 686 74.08 -31.09 -17.26
C SER A 686 74.50 -31.62 -15.88
N ASP A 687 73.59 -32.30 -15.16
CA ASP A 687 73.87 -32.98 -13.90
C ASP A 687 73.64 -34.49 -14.06
N ALA A 688 74.73 -35.28 -13.99
CA ALA A 688 74.69 -36.73 -14.14
C ALA A 688 73.78 -37.41 -13.09
N ASN A 689 73.52 -36.78 -11.95
CA ASN A 689 72.58 -37.32 -10.95
C ASN A 689 71.14 -37.43 -11.48
N ASN A 690 70.79 -36.65 -12.51
CA ASN A 690 69.47 -36.71 -13.15
C ASN A 690 69.29 -37.95 -14.02
N ALA A 691 70.35 -38.71 -14.35
CA ALA A 691 70.29 -39.82 -15.29
C ALA A 691 69.30 -40.92 -14.88
N ASN A 692 69.16 -41.20 -13.58
CA ASN A 692 68.23 -42.22 -13.10
C ASN A 692 66.76 -41.76 -13.22
N SER A 693 66.48 -40.50 -12.88
CA SER A 693 65.13 -39.94 -12.89
C SER A 693 64.68 -39.48 -14.28
N HIS A 694 65.63 -39.19 -15.17
CA HIS A 694 65.42 -38.61 -16.51
C HIS A 694 66.20 -39.36 -17.60
N TYR A 695 66.28 -40.70 -17.51
CA TYR A 695 67.06 -41.53 -18.41
C TYR A 695 66.75 -41.31 -19.91
N HIS A 696 65.50 -40.99 -20.26
CA HIS A 696 65.11 -40.66 -21.63
C HIS A 696 65.78 -39.39 -22.18
N SER A 697 66.03 -38.39 -21.33
CA SER A 697 66.71 -37.15 -21.71
C SER A 697 68.18 -37.43 -22.06
N PHE A 698 68.84 -38.25 -21.24
CA PHE A 698 70.23 -38.70 -21.47
C PHE A 698 70.32 -39.60 -22.70
N TYR A 699 69.37 -40.52 -22.89
CA TYR A 699 69.35 -41.39 -24.07
C TYR A 699 69.18 -40.64 -25.38
N ASN A 700 68.32 -39.61 -25.40
CA ASN A 700 68.05 -38.79 -26.57
C ASN A 700 68.95 -37.56 -26.68
N PHE A 701 69.97 -37.43 -25.83
CA PHE A 701 70.76 -36.20 -25.70
C PHE A 701 71.32 -35.70 -27.04
N GLY A 702 71.92 -36.58 -27.85
CA GLY A 702 72.49 -36.21 -29.15
C GLY A 702 71.45 -35.56 -30.08
N ASN A 703 70.25 -36.15 -30.17
CA ASN A 703 69.17 -35.63 -31.01
C ASN A 703 68.63 -34.30 -30.49
N ASN A 704 68.45 -34.19 -29.16
CA ASN A 704 67.96 -32.97 -28.52
C ASN A 704 68.95 -31.82 -28.70
N LEU A 705 70.24 -32.10 -28.49
CA LEU A 705 71.33 -31.14 -28.67
C LEU A 705 71.43 -30.67 -30.12
N ARG A 706 71.38 -31.59 -31.09
CA ARG A 706 71.42 -31.26 -32.52
C ARG A 706 70.29 -30.31 -32.92
N LYS A 707 69.03 -30.68 -32.61
CA LYS A 707 67.86 -29.83 -32.91
C LYS A 707 67.95 -28.46 -32.25
N PHE A 708 68.40 -28.40 -31.00
CA PHE A 708 68.58 -27.14 -30.29
C PHE A 708 69.59 -26.25 -31.00
N LEU A 709 70.78 -26.79 -31.31
CA LEU A 709 71.85 -26.04 -31.98
C LEU A 709 71.45 -25.62 -33.40
N GLU A 710 70.74 -26.46 -34.16
CA GLU A 710 70.19 -26.09 -35.47
C GLU A 710 69.30 -24.85 -35.38
N SER A 711 68.34 -24.84 -34.45
CA SER A 711 67.41 -23.72 -34.28
C SER A 711 68.10 -22.49 -33.67
N PHE A 712 68.86 -22.67 -32.59
CA PHE A 712 69.54 -21.59 -31.87
C PHE A 712 70.57 -20.87 -32.75
N LEU A 713 71.43 -21.64 -33.43
CA LEU A 713 72.49 -21.06 -34.26
C LEU A 713 71.97 -20.47 -35.57
N PHE A 714 70.84 -20.96 -36.10
CA PHE A 714 70.21 -20.34 -37.25
C PHE A 714 69.79 -18.89 -36.95
N PHE A 715 69.16 -18.65 -35.79
CA PHE A 715 68.79 -17.29 -35.38
C PHE A 715 70.00 -16.40 -35.10
N LYS A 716 71.12 -16.99 -34.65
CA LYS A 716 72.37 -16.26 -34.39
C LYS A 716 73.18 -15.95 -35.66
N TYR A 717 73.17 -16.86 -36.63
CA TYR A 717 73.91 -16.76 -37.88
C TYR A 717 72.99 -17.10 -39.08
N PRO A 718 72.11 -16.17 -39.50
CA PRO A 718 71.03 -16.42 -40.46
C PRO A 718 71.52 -16.38 -41.92
N PHE A 719 72.53 -17.17 -42.29
CA PHE A 719 72.97 -17.35 -43.68
C PHE A 719 72.49 -18.69 -44.25
N SER A 720 72.28 -18.79 -45.58
CA SER A 720 71.89 -20.03 -46.28
C SER A 720 72.65 -20.15 -47.59
N ILE A 721 73.53 -21.14 -47.71
CA ILE A 721 74.39 -21.43 -48.88
C ILE A 721 74.20 -22.89 -49.32
N SER A 722 74.19 -23.85 -48.39
CA SER A 722 73.72 -25.23 -48.62
C SER A 722 73.46 -25.96 -47.30
N ASP A 723 72.31 -26.65 -47.20
CA ASP A 723 71.74 -27.15 -45.93
C ASP A 723 72.73 -27.92 -45.03
N ARG A 724 73.54 -28.82 -45.59
CA ARG A 724 74.50 -29.63 -44.79
C ARG A 724 75.75 -28.84 -44.39
N THR A 725 76.29 -27.99 -45.27
CA THR A 725 77.53 -27.25 -44.96
C THR A 725 77.29 -26.06 -44.03
N ASP A 726 76.06 -25.57 -43.97
CA ASP A 726 75.73 -24.40 -43.16
C ASP A 726 75.65 -24.73 -41.67
N HIS A 727 75.15 -25.91 -41.29
CA HIS A 727 75.15 -26.34 -39.90
C HIS A 727 76.56 -26.42 -39.32
N ASP A 728 77.47 -27.15 -39.98
CA ASP A 728 78.87 -27.31 -39.55
C ASP A 728 79.60 -25.96 -39.46
N LYS A 729 79.34 -25.05 -40.41
CA LYS A 729 79.89 -23.68 -40.37
C LYS A 729 79.38 -22.90 -39.16
N ARG A 730 78.09 -22.98 -38.83
CA ARG A 730 77.52 -22.31 -37.65
C ARG A 730 78.10 -22.86 -36.35
N ILE A 731 78.27 -24.19 -36.25
CA ILE A 731 78.91 -24.87 -35.11
C ILE A 731 80.36 -24.38 -34.97
N LYS A 732 81.13 -24.36 -36.07
CA LYS A 732 82.49 -23.81 -36.12
C LYS A 732 82.56 -22.39 -35.61
N MET A 733 81.68 -21.51 -36.10
CA MET A 733 81.68 -20.10 -35.72
C MET A 733 81.34 -19.90 -34.23
N PHE A 734 80.41 -20.67 -33.69
CA PHE A 734 79.95 -20.50 -32.30
C PHE A 734 80.91 -21.06 -31.26
N PHE A 735 81.50 -22.23 -31.53
CA PHE A 735 82.39 -22.92 -30.58
C PHE A 735 83.88 -22.67 -30.85
N HIS A 736 84.23 -21.72 -31.73
CA HIS A 736 85.62 -21.37 -32.00
C HIS A 736 86.30 -20.77 -30.76
N ASP A 737 87.20 -21.54 -30.14
CA ASP A 737 87.91 -21.15 -28.92
C ASP A 737 89.42 -21.45 -28.94
N GLY A 738 89.96 -21.82 -30.10
CA GLY A 738 91.37 -22.22 -30.26
C GLY A 738 91.69 -23.63 -29.77
N THR A 739 90.68 -24.43 -29.39
CA THR A 739 90.82 -25.85 -28.98
C THR A 739 90.06 -26.81 -29.92
N ASN A 740 90.13 -28.12 -29.66
CA ASN A 740 89.35 -29.15 -30.39
C ASN A 740 87.88 -29.28 -29.91
N SER A 741 87.34 -28.32 -29.17
CA SER A 741 86.00 -28.39 -28.59
C SER A 741 84.87 -28.52 -29.62
N GLN A 742 85.05 -27.98 -30.83
CA GLN A 742 84.12 -28.14 -31.95
C GLN A 742 83.99 -29.62 -32.36
N ALA A 743 85.11 -30.32 -32.53
CA ALA A 743 85.13 -31.74 -32.92
C ALA A 743 84.46 -32.62 -31.85
N PHE A 744 84.53 -32.23 -30.58
CA PHE A 744 83.88 -32.94 -29.48
C PHE A 744 82.35 -32.79 -29.51
N VAL A 745 81.83 -31.59 -29.73
CA VAL A 745 80.38 -31.36 -29.88
C VAL A 745 79.84 -32.04 -31.14
N GLU A 746 80.54 -31.95 -32.27
CA GLU A 746 80.18 -32.61 -33.54
C GLU A 746 80.21 -34.13 -33.44
N ARG A 747 81.20 -34.69 -32.74
CA ARG A 747 81.28 -36.14 -32.48
C ARG A 747 80.04 -36.62 -31.75
N LEU A 748 79.65 -35.93 -30.67
CA LEU A 748 78.53 -36.35 -29.84
C LEU A 748 77.17 -36.10 -30.50
N THR A 749 76.98 -35.00 -31.23
CA THR A 749 75.74 -34.78 -31.98
C THR A 749 75.59 -35.80 -33.11
N ASN A 750 76.68 -36.23 -33.76
CA ASN A 750 76.62 -37.20 -34.86
C ASN A 750 76.58 -38.66 -34.38
N GLU A 751 77.50 -39.09 -33.52
CA GLU A 751 77.59 -40.48 -33.01
C GLU A 751 76.35 -40.88 -32.19
N PHE A 752 75.77 -39.94 -31.41
CA PHE A 752 74.60 -40.24 -30.57
C PHE A 752 73.26 -40.02 -31.29
N SER A 753 73.26 -39.47 -32.51
CA SER A 753 72.05 -39.26 -33.32
C SER A 753 71.94 -40.16 -34.56
N HIS A 754 73.07 -40.66 -35.10
CA HIS A 754 73.11 -41.39 -36.37
C HIS A 754 73.68 -42.82 -36.23
N LEU A 755 72.94 -43.71 -35.54
CA LEU A 755 73.33 -45.11 -35.29
C LEU A 755 73.63 -45.95 -36.55
N GLY A 756 73.07 -45.59 -37.71
CA GLY A 756 73.34 -46.28 -38.97
C GLY A 756 74.78 -46.07 -39.49
N GLU A 757 75.41 -44.96 -39.13
CA GLU A 757 76.80 -44.65 -39.46
C GLU A 757 77.77 -45.13 -38.35
N PHE A 758 77.26 -45.36 -37.13
CA PHE A 758 78.03 -45.76 -35.94
C PHE A 758 77.36 -46.93 -35.20
N ILE A 759 77.32 -48.11 -35.84
CA ILE A 759 76.58 -49.29 -35.33
C ILE A 759 77.13 -49.77 -33.98
N ASP A 760 78.45 -49.73 -33.79
CA ASP A 760 79.11 -50.19 -32.55
C ASP A 760 78.67 -49.39 -31.31
N ARG A 761 78.29 -48.12 -31.48
CA ARG A 761 77.75 -47.28 -30.41
C ARG A 761 76.42 -47.84 -29.88
N GLY A 762 75.62 -48.47 -30.74
CA GLY A 762 74.35 -49.11 -30.35
C GLY A 762 74.51 -50.28 -29.37
N ALA A 763 75.74 -50.82 -29.24
CA ALA A 763 76.07 -51.90 -28.33
C ALA A 763 76.72 -51.42 -27.00
N GLN A 764 77.00 -50.11 -26.86
CA GLN A 764 77.66 -49.55 -25.68
C GLN A 764 76.65 -48.80 -24.77
N PRO A 765 76.75 -48.95 -23.43
CA PRO A 765 75.98 -48.13 -22.50
C PRO A 765 76.31 -46.64 -22.67
N ILE A 766 75.33 -45.78 -22.41
CA ILE A 766 75.52 -44.33 -22.47
C ILE A 766 76.36 -43.85 -21.29
N ASP A 767 77.43 -43.12 -21.59
CA ASP A 767 78.22 -42.43 -20.59
C ASP A 767 77.50 -41.14 -20.14
N CYS A 768 76.81 -41.22 -19.01
CA CYS A 768 76.08 -40.10 -18.43
C CYS A 768 77.01 -38.98 -17.93
N ALA A 769 78.27 -39.31 -17.57
CA ALA A 769 79.24 -38.32 -17.14
C ALA A 769 79.78 -37.52 -18.34
N GLU A 770 80.03 -38.20 -19.47
CA GLU A 770 80.39 -37.56 -20.74
C GLU A 770 79.27 -36.62 -21.22
N ILE A 771 78.02 -37.07 -21.22
CA ILE A 771 76.86 -36.24 -21.57
C ILE A 771 76.77 -35.01 -20.68
N ALA A 772 76.93 -35.17 -19.36
CA ALA A 772 76.87 -34.05 -18.41
C ALA A 772 77.99 -33.04 -18.61
N ALA A 773 79.20 -33.49 -18.93
CA ALA A 773 80.32 -32.61 -19.25
C ALA A 773 80.04 -31.77 -20.51
N VAL A 774 79.42 -32.38 -21.52
CA VAL A 774 79.09 -31.74 -22.81
C VAL A 774 77.95 -30.75 -22.65
N ALA A 775 76.88 -31.15 -21.97
CA ALA A 775 75.77 -30.27 -21.65
C ALA A 775 76.26 -29.03 -20.88
N LYS A 776 77.12 -29.23 -19.86
CA LYS A 776 77.76 -28.12 -19.14
C LYS A 776 78.61 -27.25 -20.05
N PHE A 777 79.42 -27.85 -20.93
CA PHE A 777 80.24 -27.09 -21.88
C PHE A 777 79.38 -26.23 -22.81
N VAL A 778 78.34 -26.79 -23.41
CA VAL A 778 77.42 -26.09 -24.31
C VAL A 778 76.69 -24.97 -23.58
N LEU A 779 76.12 -25.24 -22.40
CA LEU A 779 75.41 -24.23 -21.60
C LEU A 779 76.34 -23.10 -21.17
N LYS A 780 77.57 -23.43 -20.76
CA LYS A 780 78.59 -22.43 -20.42
C LYS A 780 78.95 -21.58 -21.64
N ARG A 781 79.11 -22.17 -22.82
CA ARG A 781 79.37 -21.43 -24.06
C ARG A 781 78.22 -20.50 -24.45
N ILE A 782 76.98 -20.93 -24.26
CA ILE A 782 75.80 -20.06 -24.45
C ILE A 782 75.85 -18.88 -23.47
N ARG A 783 76.09 -19.14 -22.19
CA ARG A 783 76.23 -18.12 -21.14
C ARG A 783 77.37 -17.13 -21.42
N ASP A 784 78.55 -17.62 -21.77
CA ASP A 784 79.74 -16.80 -22.01
C ASP A 784 79.59 -15.93 -23.28
N ASN A 785 78.82 -16.41 -24.26
CA ASN A 785 78.58 -15.68 -25.50
C ASN A 785 77.45 -14.64 -25.38
N ASP A 786 76.38 -14.97 -24.65
CA ASP A 786 75.23 -14.09 -24.41
C ASP A 786 74.55 -14.44 -23.07
N LYS A 787 75.02 -13.78 -22.01
CA LYS A 787 74.50 -14.01 -20.65
C LYS A 787 73.03 -13.61 -20.52
N GLU A 788 72.62 -12.52 -21.16
CA GLU A 788 71.24 -12.04 -21.05
C GLU A 788 70.26 -13.04 -21.68
N GLN A 789 70.57 -13.54 -22.87
CA GLN A 789 69.78 -14.58 -23.52
C GLN A 789 69.77 -15.88 -22.69
N PHE A 790 70.90 -16.28 -22.11
CA PHE A 790 71.01 -17.45 -21.25
C PHE A 790 70.13 -17.32 -19.98
N ASP A 791 70.16 -16.16 -19.31
CA ASP A 791 69.35 -15.90 -18.13
C ASP A 791 67.84 -15.96 -18.46
N HIS A 792 67.43 -15.51 -19.66
CA HIS A 792 66.04 -15.67 -20.12
C HIS A 792 65.67 -17.11 -20.49
N PHE A 793 66.61 -17.91 -21.00
CA PHE A 793 66.39 -19.34 -21.16
C PHE A 793 66.18 -20.04 -19.82
N LEU A 794 66.97 -19.69 -18.79
CA LEU A 794 66.81 -20.19 -17.43
C LEU A 794 65.47 -19.77 -16.81
N LEU A 795 65.08 -18.51 -16.97
CA LEU A 795 63.76 -18.01 -16.56
C LEU A 795 62.64 -18.83 -17.23
N SER A 796 62.79 -19.13 -18.52
CA SER A 796 61.79 -19.90 -19.25
C SER A 796 61.58 -21.29 -18.64
N ILE A 797 62.64 -21.95 -18.18
CA ILE A 797 62.58 -23.28 -17.54
C ILE A 797 62.46 -23.25 -16.02
N GLU A 798 62.27 -22.07 -15.43
CA GLU A 798 62.18 -21.86 -13.97
C GLU A 798 63.38 -22.46 -13.21
N ARG A 799 64.59 -22.32 -13.78
CA ARG A 799 65.85 -22.79 -13.17
C ARG A 799 66.80 -21.64 -12.88
N THR A 800 67.78 -21.89 -12.03
CA THR A 800 68.85 -20.94 -11.70
C THR A 800 70.11 -21.22 -12.50
N ASP A 801 71.00 -20.23 -12.60
CA ASP A 801 72.29 -20.36 -13.27
C ASP A 801 73.14 -21.45 -12.60
N PRO A 802 73.45 -22.57 -13.30
CA PRO A 802 74.17 -23.69 -12.72
C PRO A 802 75.67 -23.40 -12.57
N PHE A 803 76.13 -22.24 -13.06
CA PHE A 803 77.51 -21.77 -13.00
C PHE A 803 77.67 -20.49 -12.16
N ALA A 804 76.59 -20.03 -11.50
CA ALA A 804 76.72 -19.00 -10.47
C ALA A 804 77.49 -19.60 -9.29
N GLN A 805 78.55 -18.93 -8.83
CA GLN A 805 79.15 -19.27 -7.55
C GLN A 805 78.13 -18.92 -6.45
N PRO A 806 77.98 -19.77 -5.41
CA PRO A 806 77.06 -19.52 -4.31
C PRO A 806 77.35 -18.23 -3.56
#